data_AF-A0A8H6YKW5-F1
#
_entry.id   AF-A0A8H6YKW5-F1
#
_cell.length_a   1.000
_cell.length_b   1.000
_cell.length_c   1.000
_cell.angle_alpha   90.00
_cell.angle_beta   90.00
_cell.angle_gamma   90.00
#
_symmetry.space_group_name_H-M   'P 1'
#
loop_
_entity.id
_entity.type
_entity.pdbx_description
1 polymer ?
#
loop_
_entity_poly.entity_id
_entity_poly.type
_entity_poly.pdbx_seq_one_letter_code
_entity_poly.pdbx_strand_id
1 'polypeptide(L)'
;MPSKRKKRLDSDDDYKAPPAPKRPRHEVEEDIFFQTSSAPTSPHLGPSPSPQGSEDEEDEGDEITPLPDLMVKLVGSLPTLEPSTSAACTPPRKGPRGDQIQCPARTKKITAENRKKKAAVLAEEKRKKEAEEEARRRQEEEESAARRRAKVFSFLDDIMLPEDEGGAGFTSAMDLFRTIMLPGGDSQASANLTRFLKSHGKEIIEAIIERVPAVGQEYLDQKFDEKLEKVLQMEGQAIQDFLTRGRTTSIMQLLQDFSMEQLGDQLEGVAPTLWRILDTVATPGLLTRREKQGEARREKRLLANNYQLVIGLFLLASGASKREMEVLAHAGLSTSYDTIQDHIHILSAEAVKRFQQLIKKQMCFIVWDNLNIAFRVESQRLNSANHFDNGTTGTLLPVYNPFTGSTTTPLGSLPLSMKPPRTTTFPVIDWEVHDVLPSPESAEQLSRCCLWQLKRLAMEHIQSLQHLKEELEDCPEVDQIAIHQTDQYPVPAMHEEESSLEGSIRVYTTILGNLKVTEEDLKAHGLMFNDGDLLTDSLVDKIESARRNSDEVIDGMKAVVRRFGLFHAKMAGCRLVINEHWGQPNSLWPGSLWWEHNKLLNRKPISAGWKAKKATPWKPCHELLQISLAAHVKDGFRIHCGHTDLDAWAASASIADFNAVAERVYRKLFTTEALDDLRSMPQRDISHENVLLFNRDALFYIEFVAAIKKGDIGRVINVLQVWMVMMRSSKTMPKYADAIFETLRRIDRYDLVLKRFFLHNWLVNLTGRPYGFKEVDLLQEHQNFWAKIIYNAKGSNKSWKWLSMITVCIFTLRDTMRTVQKTFKITRYGERHTMPDMTKEVQVIADALRDERLQEYVANRPANDPTDSTAVTPVRDLLEEGSKYPDTRGAFKKFTKEEKRAENLGFVDVGIVETMDNGDEGEDVGMDDDYDVTAEDLGVDNEEAYTDADAMMAAATELVSHYM
;
A
#
# COMPACT_ATOMS: atom_id res chain seq x y z
N MET A 1 -19.48 -72.66 16.71
CA MET A 1 -18.46 -73.69 16.40
C MET A 1 -17.87 -73.40 15.03
N PRO A 2 -16.61 -73.76 14.70
CA PRO A 2 -15.39 -74.00 15.49
C PRO A 2 -14.27 -72.99 15.08
N SER A 3 -13.30 -72.61 15.92
CA SER A 3 -12.14 -73.33 16.47
C SER A 3 -10.86 -73.33 15.60
N LYS A 4 -9.72 -73.09 16.30
CA LYS A 4 -8.35 -73.64 16.11
C LYS A 4 -7.47 -72.95 15.05
N ARG A 5 -6.15 -72.78 15.20
CA ARG A 5 -5.16 -73.14 16.24
C ARG A 5 -3.78 -72.53 15.86
N LYS A 6 -3.01 -72.15 16.89
CA LYS A 6 -1.56 -72.37 17.13
C LYS A 6 -0.54 -72.08 16.02
N LYS A 7 0.49 -71.29 16.34
CA LYS A 7 1.78 -71.78 16.93
C LYS A 7 2.62 -70.63 17.49
N ARG A 8 3.59 -71.03 18.31
CA ARG A 8 4.33 -70.33 19.38
C ARG A 8 5.83 -70.65 19.17
N LEU A 9 6.71 -69.90 19.84
CA LEU A 9 8.14 -70.16 20.20
C LEU A 9 9.16 -69.69 19.13
N ASP A 10 10.27 -69.00 19.43
CA ASP A 10 11.05 -68.75 20.66
C ASP A 10 11.89 -67.45 20.54
N SER A 11 12.15 -66.74 21.65
CA SER A 11 13.50 -66.57 22.27
C SER A 11 13.59 -65.33 23.17
N ASP A 12 13.82 -65.56 24.46
CA ASP A 12 14.23 -64.59 25.49
C ASP A 12 15.68 -64.09 25.27
N ASP A 13 15.99 -62.81 25.57
CA ASP A 13 16.63 -62.40 26.82
C ASP A 13 17.13 -60.92 26.85
N ASP A 14 17.12 -60.38 28.07
CA ASP A 14 17.88 -59.27 28.67
C ASP A 14 17.44 -57.77 28.62
N TYR A 15 16.63 -57.43 29.64
CA TYR A 15 16.84 -56.43 30.71
C TYR A 15 17.62 -55.11 30.48
N LYS A 16 16.91 -53.97 30.71
CA LYS A 16 17.26 -52.96 31.74
C LYS A 16 16.12 -51.97 32.01
N ALA A 17 15.84 -51.75 33.30
CA ALA A 17 14.73 -50.95 33.86
C ALA A 17 15.10 -49.45 34.06
N PRO A 18 14.11 -48.54 34.11
CA PRO A 18 14.29 -47.13 34.50
C PRO A 18 14.00 -46.86 36.00
N PRO A 19 14.57 -45.81 36.62
CA PRO A 19 14.37 -45.50 38.04
C PRO A 19 13.19 -44.53 38.31
N ALA A 20 12.65 -44.69 39.53
CA ALA A 20 11.48 -44.02 40.11
C ALA A 20 11.79 -42.63 40.76
N PRO A 21 10.76 -41.82 41.08
CA PRO A 21 10.89 -40.41 41.49
C PRO A 21 11.00 -40.23 43.02
N LYS A 22 11.58 -39.09 43.46
CA LYS A 22 11.65 -38.68 44.88
C LYS A 22 10.78 -37.45 45.18
N ARG A 23 10.04 -37.54 46.29
CA ARG A 23 9.20 -36.51 46.93
C ARG A 23 10.01 -35.51 47.80
N PRO A 24 9.39 -34.38 48.22
CA PRO A 24 10.06 -33.21 48.82
C PRO A 24 10.03 -33.18 50.37
N ARG A 25 10.73 -32.22 50.98
CA ARG A 25 10.60 -31.80 52.39
C ARG A 25 10.61 -30.26 52.53
N HIS A 26 9.70 -29.78 53.38
CA HIS A 26 9.62 -28.46 54.05
C HIS A 26 10.90 -28.14 54.85
N GLU A 27 11.25 -26.92 55.29
CA GLU A 27 10.57 -25.91 56.16
C GLU A 27 11.67 -24.79 56.40
N VAL A 28 11.44 -23.46 56.54
CA VAL A 28 11.18 -22.68 57.79
C VAL A 28 11.30 -21.14 57.52
N GLU A 29 10.29 -20.37 57.99
CA GLU A 29 10.17 -19.02 58.66
C GLU A 29 11.10 -17.80 58.35
N GLU A 30 10.50 -16.61 58.06
CA GLU A 30 10.36 -15.34 58.89
C GLU A 30 11.62 -14.43 58.85
N ASP A 31 11.67 -13.09 58.90
CA ASP A 31 10.74 -11.99 59.20
C ASP A 31 11.36 -10.60 58.80
N ILE A 32 10.50 -9.65 58.39
CA ILE A 32 10.41 -8.18 58.61
C ILE A 32 11.67 -7.24 58.81
N PHE A 33 11.72 -6.09 58.08
CA PHE A 33 11.70 -4.66 58.52
C PHE A 33 12.48 -3.64 57.65
N PHE A 34 12.00 -2.39 57.75
CA PHE A 34 12.17 -1.13 57.00
C PHE A 34 13.59 -0.53 56.77
N GLN A 35 13.67 0.30 55.71
CA GLN A 35 14.02 1.76 55.69
C GLN A 35 15.25 2.31 54.89
N THR A 36 14.91 3.34 54.11
CA THR A 36 15.62 4.62 53.81
C THR A 36 16.78 4.73 52.78
N SER A 37 16.48 5.55 51.76
CA SER A 37 17.23 6.67 51.16
C SER A 37 18.72 6.54 50.79
N SER A 38 19.04 6.85 49.53
CA SER A 38 19.70 8.12 49.11
C SER A 38 20.43 7.95 47.78
N ALA A 39 20.30 8.95 46.91
CA ALA A 39 21.07 9.13 45.68
C ALA A 39 22.40 9.90 45.99
N PRO A 40 23.14 10.42 45.00
CA PRO A 40 24.07 9.74 44.11
C PRO A 40 25.50 10.34 44.20
N THR A 41 26.51 9.66 43.67
CA THR A 41 27.83 10.29 43.42
C THR A 41 28.53 9.67 42.20
N SER A 42 28.79 10.51 41.20
CA SER A 42 29.85 10.30 40.19
C SER A 42 31.24 10.30 40.85
N PRO A 43 32.27 9.80 40.15
CA PRO A 43 33.21 10.77 39.57
C PRO A 43 33.77 10.39 38.18
N HIS A 44 34.11 11.44 37.43
CA HIS A 44 35.02 11.46 36.30
C HIS A 44 36.45 11.06 36.69
N LEU A 45 37.20 10.44 35.77
CA LEU A 45 38.55 10.85 35.30
C LEU A 45 39.09 9.80 34.30
N GLY A 46 39.58 10.25 33.14
CA GLY A 46 40.46 9.48 32.24
C GLY A 46 41.87 9.32 32.85
N PRO A 47 42.93 8.95 32.09
CA PRO A 47 43.11 9.07 30.63
C PRO A 47 43.73 7.83 29.92
N SER A 48 43.91 7.96 28.60
CA SER A 48 44.60 7.06 27.66
C SER A 48 45.99 6.58 28.12
N PRO A 49 46.49 5.48 27.52
CA PRO A 49 47.74 5.63 26.76
C PRO A 49 47.86 4.75 25.50
N SER A 50 48.76 5.19 24.63
CA SER A 50 49.50 4.46 23.58
C SER A 50 50.96 4.92 23.69
N PRO A 51 51.98 4.37 23.00
CA PRO A 51 52.26 3.00 22.50
C PRO A 51 53.71 2.53 22.86
N GLN A 52 54.06 1.25 22.61
CA GLN A 52 55.43 0.64 22.46
C GLN A 52 55.22 -0.90 22.49
N GLY A 53 55.78 -1.81 21.67
CA GLY A 53 56.87 -1.79 20.68
C GLY A 53 57.98 -2.78 21.10
N SER A 54 58.10 -3.95 20.43
CA SER A 54 59.31 -4.80 20.21
C SER A 54 58.90 -6.28 19.92
N GLU A 55 59.10 -6.81 18.69
CA GLU A 55 60.22 -7.68 18.23
C GLU A 55 59.97 -9.18 18.61
N ASP A 56 59.93 -10.13 17.67
CA ASP A 56 61.09 -10.77 17.04
C ASP A 56 60.88 -11.29 15.59
N GLU A 57 62.02 -11.38 14.89
CA GLU A 57 62.40 -11.80 13.52
C GLU A 57 62.20 -13.34 13.26
N GLU A 58 62.29 -13.96 12.08
CA GLU A 58 63.30 -14.02 10.99
C GLU A 58 62.62 -14.61 9.71
N ASP A 59 62.78 -14.07 8.48
CA ASP A 59 63.82 -14.31 7.43
C ASP A 59 63.57 -15.62 6.60
N GLU A 60 63.72 -15.77 5.27
CA GLU A 60 64.46 -15.14 4.17
C GLU A 60 63.71 -15.39 2.82
N GLY A 61 64.03 -14.66 1.74
CA GLY A 61 63.67 -15.10 0.37
C GLY A 61 63.74 -14.07 -0.77
N ASP A 62 64.93 -13.52 -1.03
CA ASP A 62 65.39 -12.71 -2.17
C ASP A 62 64.78 -12.93 -3.59
N GLU A 63 64.55 -11.83 -4.33
CA GLU A 63 65.32 -11.37 -5.52
C GLU A 63 64.53 -10.45 -6.50
N ILE A 64 65.04 -9.22 -6.64
CA ILE A 64 65.42 -8.53 -7.90
C ILE A 64 64.34 -7.97 -8.88
N THR A 65 64.29 -6.63 -8.88
CA THR A 65 63.98 -5.56 -9.88
C THR A 65 64.20 -5.81 -11.40
N PRO A 66 64.01 -4.85 -12.36
CA PRO A 66 62.99 -3.80 -12.61
C PRO A 66 62.49 -3.75 -14.10
N LEU A 67 61.54 -2.84 -14.42
CA LEU A 67 61.16 -2.15 -15.70
C LEU A 67 61.65 -2.69 -17.08
N PRO A 68 60.82 -2.63 -18.17
CA PRO A 68 60.86 -1.41 -19.01
C PRO A 68 59.61 -1.05 -19.87
N ASP A 69 59.62 0.20 -20.34
CA ASP A 69 58.97 0.68 -21.57
C ASP A 69 59.21 -0.24 -22.78
N LEU A 70 58.21 -0.42 -23.65
CA LEU A 70 58.49 -0.65 -25.07
C LEU A 70 57.42 -0.07 -26.01
N MET A 71 57.89 0.91 -26.78
CA MET A 71 57.30 1.48 -27.97
C MET A 71 57.54 0.58 -29.21
N VAL A 72 56.49 0.42 -30.03
CA VAL A 72 56.46 0.48 -31.52
C VAL A 72 57.10 -0.66 -32.37
N LYS A 73 56.36 -0.95 -33.47
CA LYS A 73 56.76 -1.38 -34.85
C LYS A 73 56.26 -2.80 -35.17
N LEU A 74 55.68 -3.12 -36.34
CA LEU A 74 56.01 -2.74 -37.72
C LEU A 74 54.76 -2.90 -38.63
N VAL A 75 54.38 -1.90 -39.44
CA VAL A 75 54.73 -1.69 -40.88
C VAL A 75 53.76 -2.35 -41.87
N GLY A 76 53.21 -1.55 -42.80
CA GLY A 76 52.67 -2.09 -44.05
C GLY A 76 51.60 -1.28 -44.80
N SER A 77 51.91 -0.05 -45.19
CA SER A 77 51.67 0.54 -46.53
C SER A 77 50.35 0.34 -47.31
N LEU A 78 49.81 1.50 -47.75
CA LEU A 78 49.02 1.79 -48.99
C LEU A 78 47.51 1.45 -49.01
N PRO A 79 46.70 2.08 -49.90
CA PRO A 79 46.55 3.49 -50.27
C PRO A 79 45.07 3.94 -50.24
N THR A 80 44.77 5.24 -50.33
CA THR A 80 43.46 5.77 -50.81
C THR A 80 43.68 7.27 -51.08
N LEU A 81 44.05 7.70 -52.28
CA LEU A 81 43.20 7.93 -53.46
C LEU A 81 41.85 8.60 -53.10
N GLU A 82 41.89 9.93 -53.15
CA GLU A 82 40.73 10.81 -53.30
C GLU A 82 39.88 10.41 -54.51
N PRO A 83 38.56 10.57 -54.42
CA PRO A 83 37.88 11.15 -55.57
C PRO A 83 36.68 12.05 -55.23
N SER A 84 36.58 13.14 -56.00
CA SER A 84 35.39 13.60 -56.75
C SER A 84 34.02 13.59 -56.02
N THR A 85 33.41 14.74 -55.74
CA THR A 85 32.60 15.56 -56.68
C THR A 85 31.96 14.85 -57.89
N SER A 86 30.62 14.97 -57.93
CA SER A 86 29.72 14.83 -59.08
C SER A 86 29.48 13.38 -59.57
N ALA A 87 28.28 13.01 -60.01
CA ALA A 87 27.35 13.82 -60.78
C ALA A 87 25.91 13.32 -60.68
N ALA A 88 25.00 14.28 -60.70
CA ALA A 88 23.89 14.19 -61.63
C ALA A 88 23.90 15.45 -62.51
N CYS A 89 23.93 15.20 -63.82
CA CYS A 89 23.64 16.10 -64.95
C CYS A 89 24.75 17.02 -65.49
N THR A 90 25.48 16.44 -66.45
CA THR A 90 26.21 17.03 -67.57
C THR A 90 25.25 17.37 -68.76
N PRO A 91 25.75 17.85 -69.91
CA PRO A 91 25.72 19.21 -70.48
C PRO A 91 24.56 19.43 -71.51
N PRO A 92 24.57 20.51 -72.33
CA PRO A 92 24.82 20.24 -73.77
C PRO A 92 25.51 21.34 -74.61
N ARG A 93 25.98 20.88 -75.78
CA ARG A 93 26.59 21.58 -76.93
C ARG A 93 25.63 22.47 -77.73
N LYS A 94 26.23 23.36 -78.55
CA LYS A 94 25.60 24.13 -79.65
C LYS A 94 25.35 23.29 -80.93
N GLY A 95 24.17 23.49 -81.53
CA GLY A 95 23.83 23.42 -82.98
C GLY A 95 23.56 22.01 -83.59
N PRO A 96 22.91 21.89 -84.78
CA PRO A 96 22.19 22.85 -85.63
C PRO A 96 20.73 22.39 -85.98
N ARG A 97 20.19 22.97 -87.06
CA ARG A 97 18.80 23.04 -87.57
C ARG A 97 18.19 21.71 -88.11
N GLY A 98 16.85 21.70 -88.18
CA GLY A 98 16.01 20.87 -89.08
C GLY A 98 15.24 19.77 -88.33
N ASP A 99 13.93 19.53 -88.47
CA ASP A 99 12.93 20.15 -89.32
C ASP A 99 11.53 20.08 -88.66
N GLN A 100 10.69 21.03 -89.07
CA GLN A 100 9.25 21.04 -88.84
C GLN A 100 8.61 19.86 -89.58
N ILE A 101 7.63 19.22 -88.94
CA ILE A 101 6.35 19.02 -89.62
C ILE A 101 5.38 20.06 -89.06
N GLN A 102 4.90 20.89 -89.97
CA GLN A 102 3.94 21.96 -89.80
C GLN A 102 2.52 21.40 -89.68
N CYS A 103 1.75 21.91 -88.71
CA CYS A 103 0.33 22.25 -88.84
C CYS A 103 -0.12 23.06 -87.59
N PRO A 104 -1.05 24.02 -87.70
CA PRO A 104 -0.64 25.41 -87.93
C PRO A 104 -1.42 26.42 -87.05
N ALA A 105 -0.79 27.05 -86.05
CA ALA A 105 -1.42 28.08 -85.20
C ALA A 105 -0.37 29.00 -84.53
N ARG A 106 0.55 29.51 -85.38
CA ARG A 106 1.82 30.14 -85.03
C ARG A 106 1.88 31.57 -85.58
N THR A 107 1.40 32.56 -84.83
CA THR A 107 1.68 33.99 -85.14
C THR A 107 1.66 34.98 -83.95
N LYS A 108 1.52 34.55 -82.69
CA LYS A 108 1.41 35.49 -81.54
C LYS A 108 2.49 35.43 -80.43
N LYS A 109 3.45 34.51 -80.46
CA LYS A 109 4.42 34.31 -79.34
C LYS A 109 5.81 34.96 -79.51
N ILE A 110 6.23 35.34 -80.72
CA ILE A 110 7.63 35.74 -81.00
C ILE A 110 7.90 37.24 -80.75
N THR A 111 6.86 38.08 -80.68
CA THR A 111 6.99 39.51 -80.34
C THR A 111 7.00 39.80 -78.83
N ALA A 112 6.50 38.89 -77.99
CA ALA A 112 6.49 39.03 -76.53
C ALA A 112 7.84 38.64 -75.88
N GLU A 113 8.51 37.63 -76.43
CA GLU A 113 9.73 37.07 -75.84
C GLU A 113 10.96 37.98 -76.03
N ASN A 114 11.03 38.69 -77.16
CA ASN A 114 12.07 39.69 -77.40
C ASN A 114 11.89 40.96 -76.54
N ARG A 115 10.65 41.34 -76.19
CA ARG A 115 10.41 42.41 -75.21
C ARG A 115 10.80 41.99 -73.80
N LYS A 116 10.54 40.72 -73.41
CA LYS A 116 10.97 40.19 -72.11
C LYS A 116 12.49 40.10 -71.95
N LYS A 117 13.23 39.67 -72.98
CA LYS A 117 14.70 39.63 -72.91
C LYS A 117 15.34 41.01 -72.88
N LYS A 118 14.80 41.99 -73.61
CA LYS A 118 15.31 43.38 -73.56
C LYS A 118 15.00 44.05 -72.22
N ALA A 119 13.86 43.75 -71.61
CA ALA A 119 13.53 44.22 -70.26
C ALA A 119 14.38 43.55 -69.17
N ALA A 120 14.72 42.26 -69.30
CA ALA A 120 15.57 41.55 -68.35
C ALA A 120 17.02 42.07 -68.35
N VAL A 121 17.59 42.32 -69.52
CA VAL A 121 18.95 42.89 -69.64
C VAL A 121 19.00 44.32 -69.09
N LEU A 122 17.97 45.14 -69.37
CA LEU A 122 17.88 46.49 -68.81
C LEU A 122 17.70 46.48 -67.28
N ALA A 123 16.97 45.51 -66.74
CA ALA A 123 16.80 45.34 -65.29
C ALA A 123 18.10 44.87 -64.60
N GLU A 124 18.90 44.04 -65.27
CA GLU A 124 20.18 43.56 -64.74
C GLU A 124 21.27 44.63 -64.83
N GLU A 125 21.30 45.43 -65.89
CA GLU A 125 22.13 46.65 -65.96
C GLU A 125 21.72 47.68 -64.91
N LYS A 126 20.41 47.84 -64.65
CA LYS A 126 19.92 48.72 -63.58
C LYS A 126 20.35 48.22 -62.20
N ARG A 127 20.26 46.91 -61.93
CA ARG A 127 20.75 46.30 -60.68
C ARG A 127 22.25 46.42 -60.52
N LYS A 128 23.03 46.26 -61.59
CA LYS A 128 24.49 46.48 -61.55
C LYS A 128 24.84 47.94 -61.26
N LYS A 129 24.14 48.89 -61.88
CA LYS A 129 24.32 50.31 -61.59
C LYS A 129 23.90 50.68 -60.18
N GLU A 130 22.77 50.16 -59.69
CA GLU A 130 22.32 50.37 -58.30
C GLU A 130 23.31 49.74 -57.29
N ALA A 131 23.89 48.56 -57.58
CA ALA A 131 24.92 47.93 -56.75
C ALA A 131 26.28 48.64 -56.80
N GLU A 132 26.70 49.15 -57.96
CA GLU A 132 27.90 49.99 -58.10
C GLU A 132 27.72 51.34 -57.40
N GLU A 133 26.52 51.92 -57.44
CA GLU A 133 26.18 53.16 -56.73
C GLU A 133 26.12 52.94 -55.21
N GLU A 134 25.59 51.81 -54.74
CA GLU A 134 25.61 51.42 -53.32
C GLU A 134 27.03 51.11 -52.84
N ALA A 135 27.85 50.42 -53.64
CA ALA A 135 29.26 50.18 -53.33
C ALA A 135 30.04 51.49 -53.27
N ARG A 136 29.80 52.42 -54.21
CA ARG A 136 30.41 53.76 -54.17
C ARG A 136 29.93 54.57 -52.97
N ARG A 137 28.65 54.48 -52.60
CA ARG A 137 28.13 55.08 -51.35
C ARG A 137 28.78 54.50 -50.11
N ARG A 138 28.96 53.18 -50.03
CA ARG A 138 29.66 52.54 -48.89
C ARG A 138 31.13 52.95 -48.84
N GLN A 139 31.79 53.06 -49.99
CA GLN A 139 33.17 53.50 -50.06
C GLN A 139 33.30 54.99 -49.70
N GLU A 140 32.36 55.83 -50.13
CA GLU A 140 32.26 57.25 -49.71
C GLU A 140 31.90 57.37 -48.22
N GLU A 141 31.06 56.48 -47.67
CA GLU A 141 30.73 56.42 -46.25
C GLU A 141 31.91 55.91 -45.40
N GLU A 142 32.68 54.94 -45.87
CA GLU A 142 33.92 54.46 -45.24
C GLU A 142 35.03 55.50 -45.31
N GLU A 143 35.22 56.17 -46.46
CA GLU A 143 36.17 57.30 -46.56
C GLU A 143 35.71 58.47 -45.70
N SER A 144 34.41 58.76 -45.64
CA SER A 144 33.83 59.78 -44.75
C SER A 144 34.00 59.41 -43.28
N ALA A 145 33.82 58.14 -42.92
CA ALA A 145 34.04 57.63 -41.57
C ALA A 145 35.53 57.62 -41.21
N ALA A 146 36.42 57.28 -42.15
CA ALA A 146 37.87 57.34 -41.97
C ALA A 146 38.35 58.79 -41.82
N ARG A 147 37.84 59.73 -42.64
CA ARG A 147 38.08 61.18 -42.46
C ARG A 147 37.53 61.70 -41.15
N ARG A 148 36.34 61.24 -40.71
CA ARG A 148 35.78 61.58 -39.39
C ARG A 148 36.62 61.02 -38.25
N ARG A 149 37.09 59.77 -38.32
CA ARG A 149 38.00 59.18 -37.33
C ARG A 149 39.31 59.95 -37.27
N ALA A 150 39.93 60.26 -38.41
CA ALA A 150 41.14 61.07 -38.48
C ALA A 150 40.94 62.47 -37.86
N LYS A 151 39.79 63.11 -38.10
CA LYS A 151 39.42 64.39 -37.45
C LYS A 151 39.21 64.27 -35.94
N VAL A 152 38.64 63.17 -35.45
CA VAL A 152 38.43 62.95 -34.01
C VAL A 152 39.77 62.75 -33.31
N PHE A 153 40.69 61.99 -33.92
CA PHE A 153 42.04 61.82 -33.38
C PHE A 153 42.85 63.11 -33.44
N SER A 154 42.78 63.88 -34.54
CA SER A 154 43.45 65.19 -34.60
C SER A 154 42.86 66.20 -33.60
N PHE A 155 41.54 66.20 -33.40
CA PHE A 155 40.88 67.05 -32.40
C PHE A 155 41.26 66.68 -30.96
N LEU A 156 41.43 65.39 -30.68
CA LEU A 156 41.97 64.94 -29.40
C LEU A 156 43.42 65.41 -29.23
N ASP A 157 44.26 65.28 -30.26
CA ASP A 157 45.65 65.74 -30.22
C ASP A 157 45.73 67.27 -30.00
N ASP A 158 44.89 68.05 -30.68
CA ASP A 158 44.82 69.52 -30.54
C ASP A 158 44.39 69.96 -29.12
N ILE A 159 43.45 69.25 -28.49
CA ILE A 159 42.98 69.54 -27.12
C ILE A 159 44.04 69.19 -26.07
N MET A 160 44.90 68.21 -26.36
CA MET A 160 45.96 67.74 -25.45
C MET A 160 47.24 68.57 -25.52
N LEU A 161 47.30 69.59 -26.40
CA LEU A 161 48.41 70.54 -26.40
C LEU A 161 48.43 71.38 -25.10
N PRO A 162 49.62 71.81 -24.65
CA PRO A 162 49.74 72.79 -23.57
C PRO A 162 48.94 74.07 -23.83
N GLU A 163 48.43 74.73 -22.79
CA GLU A 163 47.61 75.95 -22.94
C GLU A 163 48.36 77.09 -23.66
N ASP A 164 49.67 77.16 -23.48
CA ASP A 164 50.57 78.12 -24.13
C ASP A 164 50.79 77.85 -25.63
N GLU A 165 50.47 76.64 -26.10
CA GLU A 165 50.47 76.26 -27.53
C GLU A 165 49.06 76.25 -28.14
N GLY A 166 48.05 76.70 -27.38
CA GLY A 166 46.65 76.84 -27.83
C GLY A 166 45.77 75.61 -27.62
N GLY A 167 46.23 74.61 -26.86
CA GLY A 167 45.40 73.49 -26.40
C GLY A 167 44.66 73.77 -25.09
N ALA A 168 44.01 72.75 -24.52
CA ALA A 168 43.24 72.88 -23.28
C ALA A 168 43.99 72.36 -22.04
N GLY A 169 45.29 72.08 -22.15
CA GLY A 169 46.17 71.77 -21.02
C GLY A 169 46.03 70.37 -20.41
N PHE A 170 45.29 69.45 -21.05
CA PHE A 170 45.14 68.08 -20.54
C PHE A 170 46.37 67.23 -20.81
N THR A 171 46.86 66.52 -19.79
CA THR A 171 48.11 65.75 -19.90
C THR A 171 47.96 64.41 -20.61
N SER A 172 46.73 63.90 -20.71
CA SER A 172 46.40 62.69 -21.46
C SER A 172 44.90 62.57 -21.74
N ALA A 173 44.52 61.72 -22.70
CA ALA A 173 43.10 61.41 -22.95
C ALA A 173 42.37 60.87 -21.71
N MET A 174 43.09 60.17 -20.82
CA MET A 174 42.54 59.69 -19.54
C MET A 174 42.33 60.82 -18.53
N ASP A 175 43.16 61.86 -18.58
CA ASP A 175 43.03 63.05 -17.73
C ASP A 175 41.79 63.87 -18.12
N LEU A 176 41.56 64.03 -19.42
CA LEU A 176 40.32 64.60 -19.97
C LEU A 176 39.09 63.76 -19.58
N PHE A 177 39.15 62.43 -19.77
CA PHE A 177 38.05 61.54 -19.44
C PHE A 177 37.72 61.57 -17.94
N ARG A 178 38.73 61.56 -17.07
CA ARG A 178 38.54 61.71 -15.61
C ARG A 178 37.92 63.05 -15.26
N THR A 179 38.40 64.14 -15.86
CA THR A 179 37.86 65.49 -15.62
C THR A 179 36.38 65.59 -16.01
N ILE A 180 35.97 65.00 -17.13
CA ILE A 180 34.56 64.95 -17.57
C ILE A 180 33.69 64.11 -16.62
N MET A 181 34.25 63.05 -16.04
CA MET A 181 33.53 62.11 -15.17
C MET A 181 33.48 62.53 -13.69
N LEU A 182 34.23 63.55 -13.28
CA LEU A 182 34.24 64.08 -11.91
C LEU A 182 33.08 65.08 -11.70
N PRO A 183 32.41 65.07 -10.53
CA PRO A 183 31.37 66.05 -10.24
C PRO A 183 31.99 67.42 -9.96
N GLY A 184 31.84 68.36 -10.89
CA GLY A 184 32.28 69.75 -10.74
C GLY A 184 32.27 70.51 -12.06
N GLY A 185 31.33 71.44 -12.23
CA GLY A 185 31.11 72.19 -13.47
C GLY A 185 29.64 72.59 -13.63
N ASP A 186 29.26 73.06 -14.82
CA ASP A 186 27.87 73.40 -15.20
C ASP A 186 26.92 72.24 -14.90
N SER A 187 25.94 72.48 -14.03
CA SER A 187 24.99 71.47 -13.53
C SER A 187 24.17 70.86 -14.66
N GLN A 188 23.90 71.62 -15.72
CA GLN A 188 23.15 71.15 -16.88
C GLN A 188 23.97 70.15 -17.71
N ALA A 189 25.27 70.42 -17.90
CA ALA A 189 26.18 69.54 -18.60
C ALA A 189 26.38 68.21 -17.87
N SER A 190 26.54 68.25 -16.55
CA SER A 190 26.65 67.05 -15.71
C SER A 190 25.35 66.20 -15.72
N ALA A 191 24.18 66.84 -15.67
CA ALA A 191 22.89 66.15 -15.77
C ALA A 191 22.64 65.51 -17.15
N ASN A 192 23.11 66.16 -18.23
CA ASN A 192 23.04 65.62 -19.59
C ASN A 192 23.97 64.42 -19.75
N LEU A 193 25.21 64.52 -19.26
CA LEU A 193 26.16 63.39 -19.26
C LEU A 193 25.62 62.21 -18.46
N THR A 194 25.03 62.47 -17.29
CA THR A 194 24.39 61.43 -16.47
C THR A 194 23.25 60.74 -17.22
N ARG A 195 22.39 61.50 -17.91
CA ARG A 195 21.32 60.93 -18.75
C ARG A 195 21.87 60.13 -19.93
N PHE A 196 22.93 60.61 -20.57
CA PHE A 196 23.60 59.91 -21.66
C PHE A 196 24.19 58.57 -21.19
N LEU A 197 24.93 58.56 -20.07
CA LEU A 197 25.49 57.34 -19.49
C LEU A 197 24.40 56.37 -19.01
N LYS A 198 23.28 56.86 -18.48
CA LYS A 198 22.13 56.00 -18.13
C LYS A 198 21.47 55.34 -19.35
N SER A 199 21.47 56.01 -20.50
CA SER A 199 20.81 55.51 -21.72
C SER A 199 21.73 54.66 -22.59
N HIS A 200 23.02 54.98 -22.67
CA HIS A 200 23.96 54.37 -23.62
C HIS A 200 25.21 53.78 -22.93
N GLY A 201 25.33 53.87 -21.60
CA GLY A 201 26.50 53.37 -20.87
C GLY A 201 26.73 51.86 -21.02
N LYS A 202 25.65 51.08 -21.15
CA LYS A 202 25.73 49.64 -21.43
C LYS A 202 26.41 49.37 -22.77
N GLU A 203 25.96 50.02 -23.83
CA GLU A 203 26.52 49.89 -25.18
C GLU A 203 28.00 50.33 -25.23
N ILE A 204 28.36 51.36 -24.45
CA ILE A 204 29.75 51.81 -24.31
C ILE A 204 30.61 50.73 -23.66
N ILE A 205 30.13 50.11 -22.58
CA ILE A 205 30.85 49.03 -21.89
C ILE A 205 30.95 47.80 -22.80
N GLU A 206 29.88 47.42 -23.49
CA GLU A 206 29.87 46.31 -24.44
C GLU A 206 30.88 46.55 -25.57
N ALA A 207 30.91 47.75 -26.16
CA ALA A 207 31.87 48.11 -27.19
C ALA A 207 33.33 48.08 -26.70
N ILE A 208 33.58 48.43 -25.42
CA ILE A 208 34.91 48.33 -24.80
C ILE A 208 35.31 46.86 -24.65
N ILE A 209 34.41 46.02 -24.12
CA ILE A 209 34.65 44.58 -23.92
C ILE A 209 34.84 43.87 -25.26
N GLU A 210 34.05 44.19 -26.28
CA GLU A 210 34.21 43.62 -27.63
C GLU A 210 35.56 43.99 -28.24
N ARG A 211 36.03 45.22 -28.03
CA ARG A 211 37.28 45.72 -28.60
C ARG A 211 38.52 45.23 -27.85
N VAL A 212 38.42 45.04 -26.53
CA VAL A 212 39.50 44.49 -25.69
C VAL A 212 38.91 43.48 -24.70
N PRO A 213 38.73 42.21 -25.11
CA PRO A 213 38.09 41.18 -24.28
C PRO A 213 38.74 40.93 -22.92
N ALA A 214 40.05 41.17 -22.81
CA ALA A 214 40.81 41.07 -21.57
C ALA A 214 40.30 42.02 -20.48
N VAL A 215 39.79 43.21 -20.84
CA VAL A 215 39.20 44.16 -19.88
C VAL A 215 37.90 43.61 -19.28
N GLY A 216 37.13 42.84 -20.06
CA GLY A 216 35.95 42.13 -19.57
C GLY A 216 36.32 41.07 -18.54
N GLN A 217 37.39 40.29 -18.78
CA GLN A 217 37.89 39.32 -17.80
C GLN A 217 38.47 39.99 -16.55
N GLU A 218 39.28 41.03 -16.71
CA GLU A 218 39.88 41.75 -15.59
C GLU A 218 38.82 42.46 -14.71
N TYR A 219 37.74 42.97 -15.31
CA TYR A 219 36.59 43.54 -14.60
C TYR A 219 35.78 42.47 -13.84
N LEU A 220 35.59 41.29 -14.44
CA LEU A 220 34.95 40.15 -13.79
C LEU A 220 35.78 39.69 -12.58
N ASP A 221 37.10 39.51 -12.77
CA ASP A 221 38.05 39.01 -11.78
C ASP A 221 38.31 39.97 -10.58
N GLN A 222 38.22 41.30 -10.76
CA GLN A 222 38.60 42.27 -9.71
C GLN A 222 37.46 42.92 -8.92
N LYS A 223 36.23 43.03 -9.46
CA LYS A 223 35.12 43.76 -8.78
C LYS A 223 33.72 43.18 -8.97
N PHE A 224 33.50 42.37 -10.01
CA PHE A 224 32.21 41.73 -10.23
C PHE A 224 31.98 40.59 -9.24
N ASP A 225 33.04 39.87 -8.89
CA ASP A 225 33.02 38.79 -7.91
C ASP A 225 32.54 39.26 -6.52
N GLU A 226 33.06 40.34 -5.94
CA GLU A 226 32.65 40.75 -4.58
C GLU A 226 31.16 41.12 -4.46
N LYS A 227 30.55 41.71 -5.50
CA LYS A 227 29.12 42.09 -5.47
C LYS A 227 28.21 40.91 -5.75
N LEU A 228 28.56 40.09 -6.74
CA LEU A 228 27.80 38.88 -7.05
C LEU A 228 27.91 37.87 -5.90
N GLU A 229 29.10 37.69 -5.33
CA GLU A 229 29.34 36.88 -4.15
C GLU A 229 28.47 37.33 -2.96
N LYS A 230 28.40 38.64 -2.69
CA LYS A 230 27.51 39.15 -1.62
C LYS A 230 26.03 38.87 -1.90
N VAL A 231 25.56 39.03 -3.14
CA VAL A 231 24.17 38.73 -3.51
C VAL A 231 23.90 37.23 -3.38
N LEU A 232 24.80 36.37 -3.86
CA LEU A 232 24.67 34.92 -3.75
C LEU A 232 24.78 34.43 -2.30
N GLN A 233 25.60 35.05 -1.46
CA GLN A 233 25.66 34.78 -0.03
C GLN A 233 24.36 35.19 0.67
N MET A 234 23.79 36.35 0.32
CA MET A 234 22.51 36.81 0.86
C MET A 234 21.36 35.89 0.44
N GLU A 235 21.25 35.57 -0.85
CA GLU A 235 20.24 34.64 -1.37
C GLU A 235 20.46 33.22 -0.80
N GLY A 236 21.71 32.79 -0.65
CA GLY A 236 22.06 31.52 -0.01
C GLY A 236 21.65 31.45 1.47
N GLN A 237 21.85 32.54 2.23
CA GLN A 237 21.36 32.63 3.61
C GLN A 237 19.84 32.64 3.66
N ALA A 238 19.18 33.35 2.74
CA ALA A 238 17.73 33.39 2.67
C ALA A 238 17.14 32.01 2.32
N ILE A 239 17.77 31.25 1.41
CA ILE A 239 17.42 29.84 1.13
C ILE A 239 17.62 28.98 2.38
N GLN A 240 18.74 29.16 3.09
CA GLN A 240 19.01 28.41 4.31
C GLN A 240 17.92 28.65 5.35
N ASP A 241 17.57 29.91 5.60
CA ASP A 241 16.55 30.28 6.58
C ASP A 241 15.16 29.74 6.17
N PHE A 242 14.84 29.80 4.88
CA PHE A 242 13.60 29.28 4.31
C PHE A 242 13.47 27.76 4.41
N LEU A 243 14.53 27.01 4.09
CA LEU A 243 14.51 25.55 4.13
C LEU A 243 14.76 24.98 5.53
N THR A 244 15.14 25.81 6.51
CA THR A 244 15.30 25.38 7.90
C THR A 244 13.92 25.25 8.56
N ARG A 245 13.66 24.11 9.21
CA ARG A 245 12.37 23.89 9.89
C ARG A 245 12.13 24.97 10.96
N GLY A 246 10.99 25.65 10.87
CA GLY A 246 10.53 26.55 11.93
C GLY A 246 10.35 25.79 13.25
N ARG A 247 10.64 26.44 14.38
CA ARG A 247 10.56 25.79 15.72
C ARG A 247 9.15 25.26 16.06
N THR A 248 8.10 25.76 15.41
CA THR A 248 6.70 25.40 15.64
C THR A 248 6.16 24.38 14.65
N THR A 249 6.86 24.09 13.56
CA THR A 249 6.40 23.16 12.52
C THR A 249 6.74 21.74 12.93
N SER A 250 5.72 20.88 13.08
CA SER A 250 5.90 19.46 13.37
C SER A 250 6.43 18.71 12.14
N ILE A 251 7.04 17.53 12.34
CA ILE A 251 7.46 16.68 11.22
C ILE A 251 6.23 16.22 10.44
N MET A 252 5.17 15.83 11.13
CA MET A 252 3.94 15.40 10.48
C MET A 252 3.33 16.49 9.57
N GLN A 253 3.32 17.75 10.02
CA GLN A 253 2.85 18.88 9.22
C GLN A 253 3.76 19.13 8.01
N LEU A 254 5.08 19.07 8.21
CA LEU A 254 6.03 19.21 7.10
C LEU A 254 5.79 18.18 5.99
N LEU A 255 5.51 16.92 6.35
CA LEU A 255 5.27 15.84 5.39
C LEU A 255 3.94 16.01 4.64
N GLN A 256 2.91 16.56 5.30
CA GLN A 256 1.61 16.83 4.70
C GLN A 256 1.65 18.00 3.72
N ASP A 257 2.40 19.05 4.07
CA ASP A 257 2.45 20.30 3.30
C ASP A 257 3.52 20.28 2.20
N PHE A 258 4.32 19.20 2.08
CA PHE A 258 5.42 19.14 1.12
C PHE A 258 4.94 19.16 -0.34
N SER A 259 5.42 20.14 -1.11
CA SER A 259 5.14 20.28 -2.55
C SER A 259 6.34 20.90 -3.28
N MET A 260 6.78 20.28 -4.38
CA MET A 260 7.88 20.78 -5.21
C MET A 260 7.48 21.98 -6.06
N GLU A 261 6.20 22.12 -6.40
CA GLU A 261 5.70 23.30 -7.14
C GLU A 261 5.76 24.54 -6.24
N GLN A 262 5.21 24.43 -5.02
CA GLN A 262 5.29 25.51 -4.04
C GLN A 262 6.74 25.80 -3.63
N LEU A 263 7.57 24.76 -3.48
CA LEU A 263 8.98 24.92 -3.16
C LEU A 263 9.73 25.66 -4.26
N GLY A 264 9.46 25.35 -5.54
CA GLY A 264 10.05 26.02 -6.69
C GLY A 264 9.69 27.50 -6.75
N ASP A 265 8.39 27.82 -6.69
CA ASP A 265 7.89 29.20 -6.74
C ASP A 265 8.46 30.05 -5.58
N GLN A 266 8.55 29.47 -4.38
CA GLN A 266 9.09 30.15 -3.21
C GLN A 266 10.60 30.32 -3.30
N LEU A 267 11.35 29.33 -3.80
CA LEU A 267 12.79 29.44 -4.01
C LEU A 267 13.15 30.49 -5.07
N GLU A 268 12.36 30.60 -6.14
CA GLU A 268 12.52 31.66 -7.14
C GLU A 268 12.31 33.06 -6.52
N GLY A 269 11.32 33.20 -5.62
CA GLY A 269 11.08 34.44 -4.88
C GLY A 269 12.18 34.79 -3.88
N VAL A 270 12.75 33.78 -3.19
CA VAL A 270 13.77 33.95 -2.14
C VAL A 270 15.18 34.16 -2.72
N ALA A 271 15.49 33.53 -3.85
CA ALA A 271 16.79 33.57 -4.49
C ALA A 271 16.70 33.76 -6.02
N PRO A 272 16.17 34.90 -6.49
CA PRO A 272 15.87 35.12 -7.90
C PRO A 272 17.13 35.13 -8.77
N THR A 273 18.26 35.61 -8.26
CA THR A 273 19.51 35.69 -9.04
C THR A 273 20.10 34.30 -9.24
N LEU A 274 20.22 33.52 -8.16
CA LEU A 274 20.70 32.15 -8.21
C LEU A 274 19.77 31.25 -9.03
N TRP A 275 18.46 31.38 -8.86
CA TRP A 275 17.45 30.64 -9.64
C TRP A 275 17.63 30.88 -11.14
N ARG A 276 17.73 32.15 -11.56
CA ARG A 276 17.94 32.50 -12.98
C ARG A 276 19.26 31.96 -13.52
N ILE A 277 20.34 31.97 -12.74
CA ILE A 277 21.63 31.39 -13.14
C ILE A 277 21.47 29.89 -13.38
N LEU A 278 20.87 29.17 -12.42
CA LEU A 278 20.65 27.73 -12.52
C LEU A 278 19.74 27.36 -13.69
N ASP A 279 18.66 28.10 -13.91
CA ASP A 279 17.72 27.91 -15.03
C ASP A 279 18.40 28.13 -16.39
N THR A 280 19.23 29.18 -16.49
CA THR A 280 20.02 29.47 -17.70
C THR A 280 21.03 28.36 -17.99
N VAL A 281 21.64 27.78 -16.96
CA VAL A 281 22.60 26.66 -17.08
C VAL A 281 21.90 25.34 -17.37
N ALA A 282 20.71 25.11 -16.82
CA ALA A 282 19.95 23.88 -16.97
C ALA A 282 19.20 23.77 -18.31
N THR A 283 18.96 24.89 -19.00
CA THR A 283 18.24 24.89 -20.29
C THR A 283 19.16 24.43 -21.44
N PRO A 284 18.87 23.30 -22.12
CA PRO A 284 19.73 22.74 -23.15
C PRO A 284 19.58 23.51 -24.47
N GLY A 285 20.27 24.65 -24.57
CA GLY A 285 20.31 25.46 -25.79
C GLY A 285 21.51 26.40 -25.94
N LEU A 286 22.30 26.63 -24.88
CA LEU A 286 23.34 27.66 -24.87
C LEU A 286 24.75 27.18 -24.46
N LEU A 287 24.94 25.90 -24.15
CA LEU A 287 26.24 25.40 -23.72
C LEU A 287 26.98 24.70 -24.87
N THR A 288 27.72 25.47 -25.66
CA THR A 288 28.84 24.90 -26.43
C THR A 288 29.90 24.42 -25.45
N ARG A 289 30.01 23.10 -25.37
CA ARG A 289 31.07 22.30 -24.74
C ARG A 289 32.42 23.04 -24.69
N ARG A 290 32.80 23.53 -23.51
CA ARG A 290 34.20 23.77 -23.16
C ARG A 290 34.45 23.46 -21.69
N GLU A 291 35.60 22.85 -21.49
CA GLU A 291 36.09 22.18 -20.30
C GLU A 291 36.10 23.05 -19.06
N LYS A 292 35.95 22.42 -17.89
CA LYS A 292 36.78 22.71 -16.71
C LYS A 292 36.66 21.60 -15.68
N GLN A 293 37.79 20.93 -15.42
CA GLN A 293 38.11 20.48 -14.08
C GLN A 293 38.13 21.71 -13.17
N GLY A 294 37.40 21.64 -12.08
CA GLY A 294 37.35 22.63 -11.02
C GLY A 294 36.67 21.98 -9.83
N GLU A 295 37.48 21.50 -8.90
CA GLU A 295 37.02 20.98 -7.61
C GLU A 295 36.29 22.09 -6.86
N ALA A 296 34.96 22.13 -6.99
CA ALA A 296 34.13 22.90 -6.07
C ALA A 296 34.14 22.16 -4.72
N ARG A 297 34.99 22.64 -3.81
CA ARG A 297 34.92 22.34 -2.39
C ARG A 297 33.49 22.69 -1.91
N ARG A 298 32.64 21.67 -1.81
CA ARG A 298 31.38 21.74 -1.08
C ARG A 298 31.73 21.97 0.39
N GLU A 299 31.57 23.19 0.87
CA GLU A 299 31.43 23.42 2.31
C GLU A 299 30.14 22.72 2.76
N LYS A 300 30.33 21.52 3.32
CA LYS A 300 29.33 20.81 4.11
C LYS A 300 29.04 21.63 5.36
N ARG A 301 27.95 22.40 5.35
CA ARG A 301 27.23 22.69 6.60
C ARG A 301 25.99 21.81 6.67
N LEU A 302 26.12 20.81 7.54
CA LEU A 302 25.10 19.87 8.00
C LEU A 302 24.04 20.60 8.84
N LEU A 303 23.12 21.30 8.19
CA LEU A 303 21.83 21.65 8.80
C LEU A 303 20.77 21.05 7.89
N ALA A 304 20.17 19.96 8.34
CA ALA A 304 19.16 19.21 7.61
C ALA A 304 18.04 20.15 7.15
N ASN A 305 17.98 20.38 5.83
CA ASN A 305 16.96 21.22 5.24
C ASN A 305 15.68 20.38 5.04
N ASN A 306 14.50 21.02 5.07
CA ASN A 306 13.21 20.34 5.05
C ASN A 306 13.07 19.36 3.88
N TYR A 307 13.62 19.71 2.71
CA TYR A 307 13.68 18.84 1.55
C TYR A 307 14.44 17.54 1.83
N GLN A 308 15.69 17.64 2.30
CA GLN A 308 16.53 16.47 2.61
C GLN A 308 15.89 15.55 3.65
N LEU A 309 15.17 16.12 4.62
CA LEU A 309 14.43 15.35 5.62
C LEU A 309 13.27 14.56 4.99
N VAL A 310 12.46 15.20 4.16
CA VAL A 310 11.34 14.53 3.48
C VAL A 310 11.86 13.41 2.57
N ILE A 311 12.93 13.67 1.82
CA ILE A 311 13.58 12.64 1.00
C ILE A 311 14.16 11.51 1.86
N GLY A 312 14.80 11.83 2.99
CA GLY A 312 15.32 10.80 3.91
C GLY A 312 14.23 9.90 4.49
N LEU A 313 13.11 10.47 4.90
CA LEU A 313 11.95 9.71 5.38
C LEU A 313 11.30 8.90 4.26
N PHE A 314 11.23 9.45 3.03
CA PHE A 314 10.80 8.71 1.85
C PHE A 314 11.67 7.50 1.55
N LEU A 315 13.00 7.66 1.60
CA LEU A 315 13.94 6.55 1.39
C LEU A 315 13.75 5.45 2.45
N LEU A 316 13.58 5.84 3.71
CA LEU A 316 13.30 4.88 4.79
C LEU A 316 11.97 4.16 4.55
N ALA A 317 10.92 4.91 4.23
CA ALA A 317 9.60 4.36 3.97
C ALA A 317 9.57 3.42 2.76
N SER A 318 10.40 3.71 1.75
CA SER A 318 10.58 2.88 0.54
C SER A 318 11.48 1.66 0.76
N GLY A 319 11.98 1.43 1.98
CA GLY A 319 12.81 0.27 2.32
C GLY A 319 14.26 0.33 1.80
N ALA A 320 14.76 1.53 1.45
CA ALA A 320 16.13 1.73 0.97
C ALA A 320 17.16 1.23 2.00
N SER A 321 18.32 0.78 1.54
CA SER A 321 19.36 0.31 2.45
C SER A 321 20.07 1.49 3.15
N LYS A 322 20.62 1.26 4.36
CA LYS A 322 21.43 2.28 5.06
C LYS A 322 22.57 2.81 4.16
N ARG A 323 23.17 1.95 3.34
CA ARG A 323 24.25 2.34 2.41
C ARG A 323 23.76 3.33 1.36
N GLU A 324 22.60 3.08 0.74
CA GLU A 324 22.00 4.01 -0.23
C GLU A 324 21.69 5.37 0.41
N MET A 325 21.10 5.37 1.61
CA MET A 325 20.80 6.61 2.34
C MET A 325 22.07 7.42 2.65
N GLU A 326 23.15 6.77 3.09
CA GLU A 326 24.42 7.45 3.39
C GLU A 326 25.08 8.02 2.13
N VAL A 327 25.01 7.33 0.99
CA VAL A 327 25.49 7.86 -0.30
C VAL A 327 24.72 9.11 -0.67
N LEU A 328 23.38 9.08 -0.60
CA LEU A 328 22.53 10.23 -0.92
C LEU A 328 22.71 11.37 0.09
N ALA A 329 22.97 11.06 1.36
CA ALA A 329 23.31 12.04 2.37
C ALA A 329 24.64 12.75 2.08
N HIS A 330 25.68 11.99 1.71
CA HIS A 330 26.95 12.58 1.29
C HIS A 330 26.86 13.35 -0.03
N ALA A 331 25.94 12.97 -0.92
CA ALA A 331 25.59 13.73 -2.12
C ALA A 331 24.76 14.99 -1.84
N GLY A 332 24.27 15.18 -0.61
CA GLY A 332 23.45 16.32 -0.20
C GLY A 332 21.99 16.23 -0.67
N LEU A 333 21.51 15.06 -1.07
CA LEU A 333 20.14 14.82 -1.53
C LEU A 333 19.21 14.33 -0.42
N SER A 334 19.77 13.78 0.65
CA SER A 334 19.04 13.25 1.81
C SER A 334 19.75 13.68 3.10
N THR A 335 19.11 13.48 4.26
CA THR A 335 19.78 13.45 5.56
C THR A 335 20.45 12.10 5.81
N SER A 336 21.39 12.04 6.77
CA SER A 336 22.04 10.78 7.17
C SER A 336 21.06 9.83 7.85
N TYR A 337 21.38 8.53 7.86
CA TYR A 337 20.52 7.52 8.50
C TYR A 337 20.27 7.84 9.97
N ASP A 338 21.32 8.26 10.70
CA ASP A 338 21.19 8.57 12.13
C ASP A 338 20.27 9.79 12.35
N THR A 339 20.34 10.80 11.46
CA THR A 339 19.41 11.94 11.50
C THR A 339 17.98 11.50 11.19
N ILE A 340 17.79 10.57 10.23
CA ILE A 340 16.48 10.00 9.91
C ILE A 340 15.90 9.29 11.14
N GLN A 341 16.70 8.50 11.86
CA GLN A 341 16.29 7.82 13.09
C GLN A 341 15.82 8.81 14.17
N ASP A 342 16.56 9.89 14.41
CA ASP A 342 16.15 10.96 15.34
C ASP A 342 14.81 11.59 14.95
N HIS A 343 14.58 11.78 13.65
CA HIS A 343 13.31 12.31 13.15
C HIS A 343 12.16 11.30 13.28
N ILE A 344 12.42 10.00 13.16
CA ILE A 344 11.43 8.97 13.45
C ILE A 344 11.07 8.95 14.94
N HIS A 345 12.03 9.16 15.85
CA HIS A 345 11.74 9.31 17.27
C HIS A 345 10.82 10.49 17.55
N ILE A 346 11.06 11.65 16.93
CA ILE A 346 10.21 12.83 17.06
C ILE A 346 8.83 12.56 16.45
N LEU A 347 8.77 11.98 15.25
CA LEU A 347 7.51 11.66 14.56
C LEU A 347 6.65 10.67 15.38
N SER A 348 7.27 9.66 15.97
CA SER A 348 6.61 8.70 16.85
C SER A 348 6.02 9.41 18.08
N ALA A 349 6.78 10.31 18.71
CA ALA A 349 6.29 11.09 19.84
C ALA A 349 5.14 12.06 19.46
N GLU A 350 5.16 12.62 18.24
CA GLU A 350 4.05 13.41 17.69
C GLU A 350 2.78 12.55 17.49
N ALA A 351 2.94 11.36 16.89
CA ALA A 351 1.84 10.42 16.67
C ALA A 351 1.21 9.93 17.99
N VAL A 352 2.05 9.61 18.99
CA VAL A 352 1.60 9.22 20.32
C VAL A 352 0.76 10.31 20.99
N LYS A 353 1.23 11.57 20.95
CA LYS A 353 0.47 12.70 21.48
C LYS A 353 -0.88 12.87 20.78
N ARG A 354 -0.97 12.58 19.49
CA ARG A 354 -2.19 12.74 18.70
C ARG A 354 -3.28 11.78 19.18
N PHE A 355 -3.00 10.48 19.30
CA PHE A 355 -4.01 9.52 19.76
C PHE A 355 -4.36 9.71 21.25
N GLN A 356 -3.40 10.16 22.08
CA GLN A 356 -3.65 10.49 23.49
C GLN A 356 -4.61 11.67 23.64
N GLN A 357 -4.49 12.69 22.78
CA GLN A 357 -5.43 13.81 22.75
C GLN A 357 -6.79 13.40 22.16
N LEU A 358 -6.79 12.50 21.19
CA LEU A 358 -7.99 12.04 20.51
C LEU A 358 -8.96 11.36 21.47
N ILE A 359 -8.48 10.37 22.23
CA ILE A 359 -9.30 9.60 23.18
C ILE A 359 -9.86 10.46 24.32
N LYS A 360 -9.21 11.58 24.64
CA LYS A 360 -9.68 12.56 25.64
C LYS A 360 -10.66 13.60 25.07
N LYS A 361 -10.85 13.65 23.75
CA LYS A 361 -11.75 14.60 23.07
C LYS A 361 -13.02 13.93 22.57
N GLN A 362 -12.95 12.65 22.20
CA GLN A 362 -14.07 11.94 21.57
C GLN A 362 -14.00 10.44 21.83
N MET A 363 -15.14 9.76 21.64
CA MET A 363 -15.21 8.31 21.75
C MET A 363 -14.39 7.64 20.65
N CYS A 364 -13.72 6.58 21.05
CA CYS A 364 -12.84 5.76 20.22
C CYS A 364 -13.04 4.29 20.62
N PHE A 365 -12.73 3.38 19.72
CA PHE A 365 -12.70 1.94 19.97
C PHE A 365 -11.35 1.36 19.54
N ILE A 366 -11.07 0.13 19.97
CA ILE A 366 -9.76 -0.50 19.80
C ILE A 366 -9.90 -1.84 19.09
N VAL A 367 -9.01 -2.09 18.13
CA VAL A 367 -8.77 -3.42 17.56
C VAL A 367 -7.34 -3.80 17.88
N TRP A 368 -7.11 -5.06 18.24
CA TRP A 368 -5.76 -5.58 18.40
C TRP A 368 -5.69 -7.01 17.86
N ASP A 369 -4.48 -7.43 17.51
CA ASP A 369 -4.23 -8.76 16.99
C ASP A 369 -2.75 -9.16 17.19
N ASN A 370 -2.49 -10.47 17.11
CA ASN A 370 -1.20 -11.08 17.32
C ASN A 370 -0.18 -10.70 16.23
N LEU A 371 1.01 -10.30 16.68
CA LEU A 371 2.16 -9.97 15.87
C LEU A 371 3.29 -10.96 16.12
N ASN A 372 3.31 -12.00 15.32
CA ASN A 372 4.34 -13.03 15.34
C ASN A 372 5.55 -12.65 14.46
N ILE A 373 6.75 -12.64 15.02
CA ILE A 373 7.97 -12.23 14.33
C ILE A 373 9.08 -13.26 14.48
N ALA A 374 9.53 -13.81 13.35
CA ALA A 374 10.73 -14.65 13.31
C ALA A 374 12.01 -13.79 13.35
N PHE A 375 12.72 -13.78 14.47
CA PHE A 375 14.04 -13.18 14.59
C PHE A 375 15.09 -14.18 14.10
N ARG A 376 15.57 -13.98 12.87
CA ARG A 376 16.63 -14.79 12.27
C ARG A 376 17.99 -14.11 12.51
N VAL A 377 18.93 -14.88 13.03
CA VAL A 377 20.33 -14.45 13.21
C VAL A 377 21.18 -15.18 12.17
N GLU A 378 21.94 -14.45 11.36
CA GLU A 378 22.79 -15.03 10.30
C GLU A 378 23.86 -15.99 10.83
N SER A 379 24.40 -15.69 12.02
CA SER A 379 25.43 -16.51 12.68
C SER A 379 24.96 -16.89 14.08
N GLN A 380 24.46 -18.11 14.22
CA GLN A 380 24.05 -18.62 15.53
C GLN A 380 25.26 -18.75 16.47
N ARG A 381 25.07 -18.36 17.73
CA ARG A 381 26.01 -18.49 18.86
C ARG A 381 25.23 -18.96 20.08
N LEU A 382 25.92 -19.42 21.14
CA LEU A 382 25.30 -19.85 22.40
C LEU A 382 24.28 -18.84 22.96
N ASN A 383 24.53 -17.54 22.77
CA ASN A 383 23.66 -16.46 23.25
C ASN A 383 22.87 -15.76 22.12
N SER A 384 22.87 -16.33 20.91
CA SER A 384 22.25 -15.72 19.74
C SER A 384 21.75 -16.82 18.81
N ALA A 385 20.51 -17.24 19.03
CA ALA A 385 19.83 -18.24 18.21
C ALA A 385 18.65 -17.62 17.47
N ASN A 386 18.20 -18.29 16.41
CA ASN A 386 16.90 -17.98 15.82
C ASN A 386 15.83 -18.18 16.89
N HIS A 387 14.96 -17.19 17.05
CA HIS A 387 13.82 -17.30 17.94
C HIS A 387 12.61 -16.67 17.27
N PHE A 388 11.44 -17.08 17.75
CA PHE A 388 10.16 -16.58 17.31
C PHE A 388 9.57 -15.85 18.50
N ASP A 389 9.37 -14.54 18.35
CA ASP A 389 8.74 -13.73 19.38
C ASP A 389 7.28 -13.50 18.99
N ASN A 390 6.41 -13.73 19.96
CA ASN A 390 5.00 -13.41 19.89
C ASN A 390 4.79 -12.07 20.59
N GLY A 391 4.18 -11.11 19.92
CA GLY A 391 3.68 -9.92 20.57
C GLY A 391 2.35 -9.50 19.96
N THR A 392 1.98 -8.23 20.14
CA THR A 392 0.65 -7.73 19.75
C THR A 392 0.78 -6.33 19.15
N THR A 393 -0.05 -6.01 18.16
CA THR A 393 -0.28 -4.63 17.72
C THR A 393 -1.74 -4.25 17.90
N GLY A 394 -2.02 -2.95 17.90
CA GLY A 394 -3.40 -2.48 17.93
C GLY A 394 -3.59 -1.15 17.24
N THR A 395 -4.85 -0.79 17.05
CA THR A 395 -5.28 0.47 16.46
C THR A 395 -6.38 1.09 17.28
N LEU A 396 -6.27 2.40 17.49
CA LEU A 396 -7.34 3.24 17.99
C LEU A 396 -8.12 3.84 16.80
N LEU A 397 -9.44 3.69 16.81
CA LEU A 397 -10.35 4.16 15.77
C LEU A 397 -11.40 5.10 16.40
N PRO A 398 -11.65 6.31 15.86
CA PRO A 398 -12.76 7.15 16.31
C PRO A 398 -14.12 6.46 16.07
N VAL A 399 -15.07 6.66 16.99
CA VAL A 399 -16.44 6.18 16.82
C VAL A 399 -17.21 7.17 15.93
N TYR A 400 -17.78 6.67 14.84
CA TYR A 400 -18.76 7.39 14.02
C TYR A 400 -20.12 7.45 14.71
N ASN A 401 -20.77 8.62 14.65
CA ASN A 401 -22.09 8.85 15.23
C ASN A 401 -23.19 8.69 14.16
N PRO A 402 -23.93 7.56 14.16
CA PRO A 402 -24.97 7.30 13.16
C PRO A 402 -26.22 8.16 13.32
N PHE A 403 -26.41 8.83 14.46
CA PHE A 403 -27.56 9.70 14.72
C PHE A 403 -27.35 11.13 14.22
N THR A 404 -26.10 11.60 14.18
CA THR A 404 -25.75 12.95 13.74
C THR A 404 -25.03 13.00 12.40
N GLY A 405 -24.57 11.87 11.88
CA GLY A 405 -23.74 11.82 10.67
C GLY A 405 -22.31 12.32 10.89
N SER A 406 -21.87 12.43 12.15
CA SER A 406 -20.58 13.01 12.53
C SER A 406 -19.50 11.94 12.66
N THR A 407 -18.31 12.21 12.13
CA THR A 407 -17.08 11.42 12.40
C THR A 407 -16.51 11.66 13.79
N THR A 408 -17.13 12.54 14.57
CA THR A 408 -16.78 12.81 15.98
C THR A 408 -17.96 12.52 16.89
N THR A 409 -17.74 11.61 17.84
CA THR A 409 -18.72 11.24 18.86
C THR A 409 -18.31 11.80 20.23
N PRO A 410 -19.14 12.63 20.90
CA PRO A 410 -18.83 13.16 22.23
C PRO A 410 -18.59 12.05 23.26
N LEU A 411 -17.66 12.28 24.19
CA LEU A 411 -17.44 11.38 25.34
C LEU A 411 -18.74 11.15 26.12
N GLY A 412 -18.92 9.94 26.65
CA GLY A 412 -20.08 9.58 27.44
C GLY A 412 -21.37 9.41 26.63
N SER A 413 -21.30 9.41 25.28
CA SER A 413 -22.47 9.09 24.44
C SER A 413 -22.96 7.65 24.65
N LEU A 414 -22.07 6.74 25.06
CA LEU A 414 -22.39 5.38 25.48
C LEU A 414 -21.90 5.16 26.92
N PRO A 415 -22.63 5.58 27.96
CA PRO A 415 -22.21 5.36 29.35
C PRO A 415 -22.13 3.86 29.70
N LEU A 416 -21.27 3.52 30.66
CA LEU A 416 -21.05 2.13 31.11
C LEU A 416 -22.34 1.40 31.51
N SER A 417 -23.35 2.14 32.00
CA SER A 417 -24.65 1.59 32.39
C SER A 417 -25.48 1.02 31.24
N MET A 418 -25.14 1.31 29.98
CA MET A 418 -25.81 0.72 28.80
C MET A 418 -25.43 -0.74 28.59
N LYS A 419 -24.25 -1.18 29.08
CA LYS A 419 -23.84 -2.58 29.01
C LYS A 419 -24.38 -3.31 30.25
N PRO A 420 -25.19 -4.38 30.09
CA PRO A 420 -25.61 -5.20 31.23
C PRO A 420 -24.39 -5.78 31.96
N PRO A 421 -24.34 -5.75 33.30
CA PRO A 421 -23.21 -6.29 34.03
C PRO A 421 -23.15 -7.82 33.92
N ARG A 422 -21.95 -8.37 33.75
CA ARG A 422 -21.71 -9.81 33.84
C ARG A 422 -21.97 -10.28 35.28
N THR A 423 -23.02 -11.07 35.50
CA THR A 423 -23.38 -11.61 36.84
C THR A 423 -23.05 -13.09 37.02
N THR A 424 -22.72 -13.78 35.94
CA THR A 424 -22.50 -15.23 35.87
C THR A 424 -21.12 -15.56 35.33
N THR A 425 -20.62 -16.77 35.59
CA THR A 425 -19.34 -17.24 35.06
C THR A 425 -19.40 -17.55 33.56
N PHE A 426 -20.54 -18.03 33.08
CA PHE A 426 -20.81 -18.26 31.66
C PHE A 426 -21.76 -17.18 31.12
N PRO A 427 -21.70 -16.83 29.83
CA PRO A 427 -22.66 -15.92 29.23
C PRO A 427 -24.03 -16.59 29.24
N VAL A 428 -24.95 -16.15 30.12
CA VAL A 428 -26.31 -16.70 30.16
C VAL A 428 -27.18 -15.94 29.17
N ILE A 429 -27.71 -16.67 28.19
CA ILE A 429 -28.55 -16.13 27.12
C ILE A 429 -29.86 -16.90 27.13
N ASP A 430 -30.93 -16.21 27.52
CA ASP A 430 -32.30 -16.63 27.22
C ASP A 430 -32.52 -16.48 25.71
N TRP A 431 -33.05 -17.54 25.11
CA TRP A 431 -33.34 -17.62 23.69
C TRP A 431 -34.68 -18.32 23.49
N GLU A 432 -35.36 -17.95 22.42
CA GLU A 432 -36.58 -18.57 21.93
C GLU A 432 -36.35 -19.25 20.57
N VAL A 433 -37.34 -20.02 20.11
CA VAL A 433 -37.25 -20.74 18.82
C VAL A 433 -37.00 -19.78 17.64
N HIS A 434 -37.50 -18.54 17.73
CA HIS A 434 -37.31 -17.53 16.69
C HIS A 434 -35.90 -16.90 16.68
N ASP A 435 -35.07 -17.18 17.69
CA ASP A 435 -33.70 -16.66 17.83
C ASP A 435 -32.62 -17.57 17.22
N VAL A 436 -32.97 -18.83 16.96
CA VAL A 436 -32.03 -19.89 16.55
C VAL A 436 -32.07 -20.18 15.05
N LEU A 437 -33.03 -19.61 14.34
CA LEU A 437 -33.19 -19.67 12.88
C LEU A 437 -33.38 -18.25 12.32
N PRO A 438 -32.99 -17.99 11.05
CA PRO A 438 -33.31 -16.73 10.39
C PRO A 438 -34.83 -16.47 10.41
N SER A 439 -35.22 -15.22 10.68
CA SER A 439 -36.62 -14.82 10.61
C SER A 439 -37.13 -14.90 9.16
N PRO A 440 -38.45 -15.06 8.93
CA PRO A 440 -39.00 -15.03 7.57
C PRO A 440 -38.65 -13.74 6.81
N GLU A 441 -38.64 -12.60 7.51
CA GLU A 441 -38.26 -11.31 6.94
C GLU A 441 -36.78 -11.29 6.54
N SER A 442 -35.87 -11.70 7.43
CA SER A 442 -34.44 -11.79 7.14
C SER A 442 -34.13 -12.74 6.00
N ALA A 443 -34.85 -13.88 5.93
CA ALA A 443 -34.71 -14.85 4.85
C ALA A 443 -35.21 -14.31 3.50
N GLU A 444 -36.32 -13.55 3.49
CA GLU A 444 -36.84 -12.88 2.29
C GLU A 444 -35.87 -11.80 1.80
N GLN A 445 -35.36 -10.96 2.72
CA GLN A 445 -34.36 -9.94 2.43
C GLN A 445 -33.09 -10.57 1.83
N LEU A 446 -32.57 -11.64 2.44
CA LEU A 446 -31.41 -12.36 1.94
C LEU A 446 -31.66 -12.94 0.54
N SER A 447 -32.84 -13.53 0.31
CA SER A 447 -33.20 -14.11 -0.98
C SER A 447 -33.22 -13.06 -2.09
N ARG A 448 -33.77 -11.87 -1.81
CA ARG A 448 -33.77 -10.74 -2.75
C ARG A 448 -32.35 -10.23 -3.04
N CYS A 449 -31.49 -10.16 -2.03
CA CYS A 449 -30.09 -9.77 -2.22
C CYS A 449 -29.31 -10.82 -3.02
N CYS A 450 -29.51 -12.10 -2.73
CA CYS A 450 -28.90 -13.21 -3.47
C CYS A 450 -29.33 -13.22 -4.95
N LEU A 451 -30.62 -13.03 -5.23
CA LEU A 451 -31.13 -12.87 -6.60
C LEU A 451 -30.45 -11.69 -7.30
N TRP A 452 -30.27 -10.57 -6.60
CA TRP A 452 -29.54 -9.42 -7.16
C TRP A 452 -28.06 -9.74 -7.42
N GLN A 453 -27.36 -10.46 -6.52
CA GLN A 453 -25.98 -10.90 -6.77
C GLN A 453 -25.89 -11.80 -8.00
N LEU A 454 -26.86 -12.69 -8.19
CA LEU A 454 -26.94 -13.53 -9.39
C LEU A 454 -27.10 -12.68 -10.66
N LYS A 455 -27.98 -11.65 -10.62
CA LYS A 455 -28.10 -10.68 -11.73
C LYS A 455 -26.77 -9.97 -12.00
N ARG A 456 -26.11 -9.47 -10.95
CA ARG A 456 -24.80 -8.81 -11.06
C ARG A 456 -23.75 -9.71 -11.73
N LEU A 457 -23.60 -10.95 -11.25
CA LEU A 457 -22.65 -11.92 -11.81
C LEU A 457 -22.96 -12.24 -13.29
N ALA A 458 -24.24 -12.38 -13.64
CA ALA A 458 -24.64 -12.59 -15.03
C ALA A 458 -24.21 -11.41 -15.92
N MET A 459 -24.40 -10.17 -15.48
CA MET A 459 -24.04 -8.97 -16.25
C MET A 459 -22.53 -8.75 -16.34
N GLU A 460 -21.77 -9.18 -15.33
CA GLU A 460 -20.30 -9.12 -15.34
C GLU A 460 -19.69 -10.15 -16.30
N HIS A 461 -20.28 -11.35 -16.43
CA HIS A 461 -19.67 -12.48 -17.13
C HIS A 461 -20.37 -12.91 -18.44
N ILE A 462 -21.48 -12.28 -18.78
CA ILE A 462 -22.15 -12.39 -20.09
C ILE A 462 -22.07 -11.00 -20.74
N GLN A 463 -21.02 -10.76 -21.54
CA GLN A 463 -20.74 -9.44 -22.14
C GLN A 463 -21.94 -8.88 -22.91
N SER A 464 -22.69 -9.75 -23.58
CA SER A 464 -23.88 -9.40 -24.35
C SER A 464 -25.04 -8.84 -23.51
N LEU A 465 -24.96 -8.85 -22.17
CA LEU A 465 -25.94 -8.22 -21.26
C LEU A 465 -25.52 -6.81 -20.80
N GLN A 466 -24.34 -6.32 -21.17
CA GLN A 466 -23.80 -5.04 -20.65
C GLN A 466 -24.67 -3.83 -21.02
N HIS A 467 -25.45 -3.88 -22.11
CA HIS A 467 -26.38 -2.81 -22.48
C HIS A 467 -27.49 -2.60 -21.45
N LEU A 468 -27.78 -3.58 -20.59
CA LEU A 468 -28.79 -3.49 -19.53
C LEU A 468 -28.26 -2.87 -18.23
N LYS A 469 -26.96 -2.55 -18.15
CA LYS A 469 -26.31 -2.13 -16.89
C LYS A 469 -26.92 -0.89 -16.26
N GLU A 470 -27.34 0.07 -17.09
CA GLU A 470 -27.97 1.30 -16.62
C GLU A 470 -29.43 1.10 -16.17
N GLU A 471 -30.08 0.01 -16.62
CA GLU A 471 -31.45 -0.34 -16.26
C GLU A 471 -31.53 -1.27 -15.03
N LEU A 472 -30.40 -1.85 -14.60
CA LEU A 472 -30.36 -2.70 -13.41
C LEU A 472 -30.56 -1.84 -12.15
N GLU A 473 -31.59 -2.20 -11.38
CA GLU A 473 -31.86 -1.63 -10.05
C GLU A 473 -30.68 -1.87 -9.08
N ASP A 474 -30.54 -1.00 -8.07
CA ASP A 474 -29.59 -1.22 -6.98
C ASP A 474 -29.98 -2.44 -6.13
N CYS A 475 -28.98 -3.06 -5.49
CA CYS A 475 -29.22 -4.14 -4.55
C CYS A 475 -30.14 -3.64 -3.42
N PRO A 476 -31.15 -4.42 -2.98
CA PRO A 476 -31.99 -4.03 -1.86
C PRO A 476 -31.17 -3.68 -0.62
N GLU A 477 -31.44 -2.53 -0.01
CA GLU A 477 -30.79 -2.08 1.22
C GLU A 477 -31.52 -2.62 2.46
N VAL A 478 -30.76 -3.00 3.51
CA VAL A 478 -31.32 -3.46 4.79
C VAL A 478 -30.93 -2.51 5.91
N ASP A 479 -29.63 -2.33 6.17
CA ASP A 479 -29.13 -1.30 7.08
C ASP A 479 -27.78 -0.80 6.59
N GLN A 480 -27.79 0.21 5.73
CA GLN A 480 -26.58 0.78 5.16
C GLN A 480 -25.92 1.80 6.09
N ILE A 481 -24.62 1.62 6.34
CA ILE A 481 -23.77 2.58 7.02
C ILE A 481 -23.52 3.76 6.07
N ALA A 482 -23.73 4.98 6.57
CA ALA A 482 -23.47 6.17 5.78
C ALA A 482 -21.99 6.26 5.39
N ILE A 483 -21.71 6.64 4.15
CA ILE A 483 -20.35 6.75 3.62
C ILE A 483 -19.64 7.89 4.35
N HIS A 484 -18.57 7.57 5.06
CA HIS A 484 -17.69 8.51 5.74
C HIS A 484 -16.26 7.97 5.72
N GLN A 485 -15.28 8.88 5.82
CA GLN A 485 -13.89 8.48 5.94
C GLN A 485 -13.58 8.17 7.41
N THR A 486 -13.05 6.98 7.68
CA THR A 486 -12.57 6.57 9.00
C THR A 486 -11.10 6.90 9.13
N ASP A 487 -10.74 7.65 10.18
CA ASP A 487 -9.34 7.83 10.58
C ASP A 487 -8.85 6.64 11.39
N GLN A 488 -7.55 6.33 11.32
CA GLN A 488 -6.93 5.25 12.07
C GLN A 488 -5.63 5.69 12.74
N TYR A 489 -5.40 5.19 13.95
CA TYR A 489 -4.26 5.57 14.78
C TYR A 489 -3.63 4.31 15.39
N PRO A 490 -2.61 3.71 14.73
CA PRO A 490 -1.87 2.59 15.32
C PRO A 490 -1.32 2.97 16.68
N VAL A 491 -1.46 2.07 17.65
CA VAL A 491 -0.78 2.18 18.93
C VAL A 491 0.57 1.45 18.88
N PRO A 492 1.52 1.77 19.78
CA PRO A 492 2.83 1.14 19.75
C PRO A 492 2.73 -0.38 19.84
N ALA A 493 3.46 -1.11 19.00
CA ALA A 493 3.63 -2.56 19.13
C ALA A 493 4.13 -2.93 20.53
N MET A 494 3.63 -4.05 21.04
CA MET A 494 3.85 -4.54 22.39
C MET A 494 4.50 -5.92 22.35
N HIS A 495 5.54 -6.13 23.16
CA HIS A 495 6.09 -7.46 23.38
C HIS A 495 5.26 -8.21 24.43
N GLU A 496 3.96 -8.31 24.16
CA GLU A 496 2.97 -8.96 25.00
C GLU A 496 2.23 -9.97 24.14
N GLU A 497 2.27 -11.23 24.55
CA GLU A 497 1.63 -12.34 23.84
C GLU A 497 0.16 -12.48 24.25
N GLU A 498 -0.74 -12.51 23.27
CA GLU A 498 -2.17 -12.63 23.48
C GLU A 498 -2.70 -14.09 23.48
N SER A 499 -1.88 -15.05 23.89
CA SER A 499 -2.27 -16.48 23.90
C SER A 499 -2.92 -16.94 25.22
N SER A 500 -2.97 -16.06 26.23
CA SER A 500 -3.48 -16.37 27.57
C SER A 500 -4.30 -15.23 28.18
N LEU A 501 -5.09 -15.53 29.21
CA LEU A 501 -5.87 -14.52 29.94
C LEU A 501 -4.98 -13.42 30.51
N GLU A 502 -3.88 -13.79 31.15
CA GLU A 502 -2.94 -12.84 31.74
C GLU A 502 -2.25 -12.01 30.64
N GLY A 503 -1.90 -12.63 29.51
CA GLY A 503 -1.36 -11.94 28.35
C GLY A 503 -2.32 -10.89 27.78
N SER A 504 -3.58 -11.27 27.55
CA SER A 504 -4.66 -10.37 27.10
C SER A 504 -4.89 -9.20 28.07
N ILE A 505 -4.83 -9.44 29.39
CA ILE A 505 -4.90 -8.37 30.40
C ILE A 505 -3.73 -7.41 30.25
N ARG A 506 -2.50 -7.92 30.08
CA ARG A 506 -1.31 -7.08 29.87
C ARG A 506 -1.38 -6.28 28.57
N VAL A 507 -1.90 -6.87 27.49
CA VAL A 507 -2.19 -6.15 26.23
C VAL A 507 -3.14 -4.99 26.49
N TYR A 508 -4.31 -5.25 27.07
CA TYR A 508 -5.32 -4.22 27.33
C TYR A 508 -4.80 -3.09 28.23
N THR A 509 -4.14 -3.44 29.34
CA THR A 509 -3.57 -2.46 30.27
C THR A 509 -2.41 -1.67 29.66
N THR A 510 -1.59 -2.30 28.82
CA THR A 510 -0.49 -1.61 28.09
C THR A 510 -1.05 -0.64 27.05
N ILE A 511 -2.11 -1.02 26.32
CA ILE A 511 -2.81 -0.12 25.40
C ILE A 511 -3.32 1.11 26.18
N LEU A 512 -4.08 0.92 27.27
CA LEU A 512 -4.59 2.05 28.06
C LEU A 512 -3.45 2.91 28.67
N GLY A 513 -2.36 2.28 29.09
CA GLY A 513 -1.16 2.98 29.58
C GLY A 513 -0.45 3.82 28.52
N ASN A 514 -0.43 3.34 27.27
CA ASN A 514 0.05 4.10 26.11
C ASN A 514 -0.89 5.25 25.76
N LEU A 515 -2.20 5.04 25.88
CA LEU A 515 -3.25 6.04 25.68
C LEU A 515 -3.32 7.08 26.81
N LYS A 516 -2.66 6.84 27.95
CA LYS A 516 -2.70 7.69 29.17
C LYS A 516 -4.13 7.90 29.68
N VAL A 517 -4.91 6.83 29.67
CA VAL A 517 -6.28 6.76 30.17
C VAL A 517 -6.27 6.32 31.63
N THR A 518 -6.87 7.12 32.50
CA THR A 518 -7.14 6.74 33.91
C THR A 518 -8.53 6.09 34.04
N GLU A 519 -8.84 5.61 35.25
CA GLU A 519 -10.19 5.14 35.61
C GLU A 519 -11.27 6.20 35.32
N GLU A 520 -11.02 7.46 35.71
CA GLU A 520 -11.94 8.58 35.51
C GLU A 520 -12.08 8.92 34.03
N ASP A 521 -10.98 8.91 33.28
CA ASP A 521 -11.00 9.13 31.83
C ASP A 521 -11.85 8.05 31.14
N LEU A 522 -11.69 6.78 31.51
CA LEU A 522 -12.45 5.67 30.91
C LEU A 522 -13.94 5.71 31.31
N LYS A 523 -14.24 6.07 32.57
CA LYS A 523 -15.62 6.30 33.04
C LYS A 523 -16.29 7.46 32.28
N ALA A 524 -15.56 8.53 32.00
CA ALA A 524 -16.04 9.67 31.23
C ALA A 524 -16.18 9.35 29.73
N HIS A 525 -15.28 8.52 29.18
CA HIS A 525 -15.33 8.06 27.79
C HIS A 525 -16.56 7.17 27.54
N GLY A 526 -16.81 6.19 28.41
CA GLY A 526 -17.92 5.26 28.32
C GLY A 526 -17.52 3.89 27.78
N LEU A 527 -18.41 3.26 27.02
CA LEU A 527 -18.19 1.95 26.40
C LEU A 527 -17.21 2.07 25.22
N MET A 528 -16.39 1.04 25.07
CA MET A 528 -15.34 0.94 24.04
C MET A 528 -15.50 -0.37 23.30
N PHE A 529 -15.77 -0.32 22.00
CA PHE A 529 -15.80 -1.55 21.21
C PHE A 529 -14.40 -2.17 21.15
N ASN A 530 -14.36 -3.50 21.14
CA ASN A 530 -13.14 -4.25 20.94
C ASN A 530 -13.33 -5.29 19.84
N ASP A 531 -12.47 -5.24 18.82
CA ASP A 531 -12.43 -6.20 17.73
C ASP A 531 -11.12 -6.99 17.80
N GLY A 532 -11.19 -8.24 17.38
CA GLY A 532 -10.07 -9.16 17.26
C GLY A 532 -10.55 -10.46 16.64
N ASP A 533 -9.67 -11.46 16.58
CA ASP A 533 -10.05 -12.79 16.13
C ASP A 533 -10.99 -13.49 17.15
N LEU A 534 -11.36 -14.74 16.85
CA LEU A 534 -12.23 -15.50 17.73
C LEU A 534 -11.56 -15.85 19.08
N LEU A 535 -10.23 -15.94 19.12
CA LEU A 535 -9.49 -16.21 20.35
C LEU A 535 -9.52 -14.97 21.25
N THR A 536 -9.27 -13.78 20.70
CA THR A 536 -9.41 -12.49 21.39
C THR A 536 -10.79 -12.36 22.03
N ASP A 537 -11.88 -12.55 21.28
CA ASP A 537 -13.24 -12.46 21.82
C ASP A 537 -13.47 -13.44 22.98
N SER A 538 -12.99 -14.68 22.85
CA SER A 538 -13.09 -15.73 23.87
C SER A 538 -12.28 -15.40 25.13
N LEU A 539 -11.07 -14.87 24.99
CA LEU A 539 -10.22 -14.48 26.11
C LEU A 539 -10.81 -13.28 26.86
N VAL A 540 -11.29 -12.27 26.15
CA VAL A 540 -11.96 -11.11 26.77
C VAL A 540 -13.24 -11.55 27.50
N ASP A 541 -14.02 -12.49 26.97
CA ASP A 541 -15.19 -13.04 27.69
C ASP A 541 -14.80 -13.69 29.02
N LYS A 542 -13.74 -14.53 28.99
CA LYS A 542 -13.22 -15.21 30.16
C LYS A 542 -12.65 -14.22 31.19
N ILE A 543 -12.01 -13.13 30.76
CA ILE A 543 -11.52 -12.08 31.66
C ILE A 543 -12.68 -11.35 32.33
N GLU A 544 -13.68 -10.92 31.56
CA GLU A 544 -14.87 -10.25 32.09
C GLU A 544 -15.58 -11.16 33.10
N SER A 545 -15.65 -12.47 32.83
CA SER A 545 -16.16 -13.47 33.76
C SER A 545 -15.34 -13.56 35.05
N ALA A 546 -14.01 -13.72 34.94
CA ALA A 546 -13.12 -13.88 36.09
C ALA A 546 -13.10 -12.63 36.98
N ARG A 547 -13.25 -11.45 36.38
CA ARG A 547 -13.15 -10.15 37.05
C ARG A 547 -14.50 -9.44 37.24
N ARG A 548 -15.61 -10.15 37.08
CA ARG A 548 -16.99 -9.62 37.20
C ARG A 548 -17.30 -8.90 38.51
N ASN A 549 -16.63 -9.25 39.60
CA ASN A 549 -16.80 -8.65 40.93
C ASN A 549 -15.82 -7.50 41.21
N SER A 550 -14.96 -7.14 40.25
CA SER A 550 -14.07 -5.98 40.40
C SER A 550 -14.92 -4.71 40.49
N ASP A 551 -14.55 -3.76 41.34
CA ASP A 551 -15.20 -2.44 41.40
C ASP A 551 -14.66 -1.50 40.32
N GLU A 552 -13.38 -1.63 39.99
CA GLU A 552 -12.67 -0.79 39.02
C GLU A 552 -12.99 -1.15 37.56
N VAL A 553 -13.02 -0.13 36.69
CA VAL A 553 -13.48 -0.28 35.29
C VAL A 553 -12.39 -0.88 34.41
N ILE A 554 -11.14 -0.46 34.59
CA ILE A 554 -9.97 -0.98 33.87
C ILE A 554 -9.71 -2.42 34.30
N ASP A 555 -9.59 -2.68 35.60
CA ASP A 555 -9.30 -4.03 36.09
C ASP A 555 -10.43 -4.99 35.71
N GLY A 556 -11.69 -4.58 35.85
CA GLY A 556 -12.84 -5.40 35.46
C GLY A 556 -13.11 -5.47 33.95
N MET A 557 -12.36 -4.74 33.11
CA MET A 557 -12.64 -4.55 31.67
C MET A 557 -14.10 -4.18 31.37
N LYS A 558 -14.74 -3.42 32.26
CA LYS A 558 -16.19 -3.17 32.23
C LYS A 558 -16.64 -2.34 31.03
N ALA A 559 -15.75 -1.49 30.52
CA ALA A 559 -16.01 -0.65 29.35
C ALA A 559 -16.06 -1.43 28.03
N VAL A 560 -15.44 -2.60 27.97
CA VAL A 560 -15.22 -3.31 26.71
C VAL A 560 -16.52 -3.91 26.19
N VAL A 561 -16.87 -3.64 24.93
CA VAL A 561 -17.96 -4.30 24.21
C VAL A 561 -17.34 -5.15 23.11
N ARG A 562 -17.37 -6.47 23.28
CA ARG A 562 -16.68 -7.38 22.37
C ARG A 562 -17.39 -7.51 21.02
N ARG A 563 -16.60 -7.57 19.95
CA ARG A 563 -17.01 -7.82 18.56
C ARG A 563 -16.06 -8.85 17.98
N PHE A 564 -16.58 -9.97 17.49
CA PHE A 564 -15.74 -10.89 16.73
C PHE A 564 -15.40 -10.27 15.37
N GLY A 565 -14.21 -10.59 14.89
CA GLY A 565 -13.71 -10.12 13.60
C GLY A 565 -14.51 -10.62 12.41
N LEU A 566 -15.04 -9.70 11.60
CA LEU A 566 -15.80 -10.03 10.40
C LEU A 566 -14.92 -10.58 9.27
N PHE A 567 -13.62 -10.24 9.22
CA PHE A 567 -12.70 -10.83 8.28
C PHE A 567 -12.45 -12.30 8.61
N HIS A 568 -12.25 -12.63 9.88
CA HIS A 568 -12.16 -14.02 10.32
C HIS A 568 -13.46 -14.80 10.05
N ALA A 569 -14.62 -14.16 10.22
CA ALA A 569 -15.90 -14.76 9.82
C ALA A 569 -16.02 -14.96 8.30
N LYS A 570 -15.51 -14.02 7.49
CA LYS A 570 -15.39 -14.18 6.02
C LYS A 570 -14.50 -15.37 5.68
N MET A 571 -13.40 -15.56 6.38
CA MET A 571 -12.49 -16.69 6.18
C MET A 571 -13.16 -18.02 6.55
N ALA A 572 -13.84 -18.05 7.70
CA ALA A 572 -14.63 -19.19 8.14
C ALA A 572 -15.73 -19.53 7.11
N GLY A 573 -16.50 -18.54 6.65
CA GLY A 573 -17.52 -18.73 5.60
C GLY A 573 -16.95 -19.27 4.30
N CYS A 574 -15.79 -18.77 3.85
CA CYS A 574 -15.10 -19.32 2.69
C CYS A 574 -14.72 -20.79 2.91
N ARG A 575 -14.13 -21.11 4.06
CA ARG A 575 -13.73 -22.47 4.44
C ARG A 575 -14.93 -23.40 4.55
N LEU A 576 -16.06 -22.92 5.04
CA LEU A 576 -17.33 -23.66 5.13
C LEU A 576 -17.73 -24.20 3.76
N VAL A 577 -17.79 -23.31 2.76
CA VAL A 577 -18.18 -23.64 1.39
C VAL A 577 -17.12 -24.54 0.74
N ILE A 578 -15.84 -24.13 0.77
CA ILE A 578 -14.77 -24.90 0.12
C ILE A 578 -14.67 -26.31 0.68
N ASN A 579 -14.68 -26.49 2.01
CA ASN A 579 -14.45 -27.81 2.60
C ASN A 579 -15.60 -28.77 2.39
N GLU A 580 -16.83 -28.27 2.36
CA GLU A 580 -18.00 -29.08 2.10
C GLU A 580 -18.09 -29.49 0.62
N HIS A 581 -17.77 -28.55 -0.29
CA HIS A 581 -17.90 -28.71 -1.74
C HIS A 581 -16.61 -29.14 -2.46
N TRP A 582 -15.51 -29.38 -1.72
CA TRP A 582 -14.23 -29.80 -2.30
C TRP A 582 -14.36 -31.10 -3.10
N GLY A 583 -15.14 -32.04 -2.58
CA GLY A 583 -15.28 -33.38 -3.13
C GLY A 583 -14.04 -34.26 -2.88
N GLN A 584 -14.02 -35.43 -3.52
CA GLN A 584 -12.93 -36.40 -3.37
C GLN A 584 -11.75 -36.04 -4.29
N PRO A 585 -10.53 -35.90 -3.76
CA PRO A 585 -9.34 -35.72 -4.59
C PRO A 585 -9.17 -36.88 -5.57
N ASN A 586 -8.85 -36.57 -6.82
CA ASN A 586 -8.72 -37.53 -7.92
C ASN A 586 -9.99 -38.32 -8.25
N SER A 587 -11.16 -37.78 -7.88
CA SER A 587 -12.44 -38.28 -8.40
C SER A 587 -12.41 -38.38 -9.92
N LEU A 588 -12.95 -39.49 -10.45
CA LEU A 588 -13.17 -39.67 -11.89
C LEU A 588 -14.33 -38.81 -12.39
N TRP A 589 -15.24 -38.44 -11.50
CA TRP A 589 -16.47 -37.74 -11.82
C TRP A 589 -16.35 -36.23 -11.63
N PRO A 590 -16.91 -35.44 -12.56
CA PRO A 590 -16.91 -33.98 -12.52
C PRO A 590 -17.92 -33.42 -11.51
N GLY A 591 -17.85 -32.11 -11.25
CA GLY A 591 -18.84 -31.39 -10.41
C GLY A 591 -18.44 -31.16 -8.95
N SER A 592 -17.14 -31.17 -8.63
CA SER A 592 -16.63 -30.70 -7.34
C SER A 592 -15.61 -29.58 -7.51
N LEU A 593 -15.40 -28.79 -6.46
CA LEU A 593 -14.40 -27.71 -6.49
C LEU A 593 -12.97 -28.23 -6.69
N TRP A 594 -12.65 -29.43 -6.20
CA TRP A 594 -11.37 -30.06 -6.50
C TRP A 594 -11.19 -30.31 -8.00
N TRP A 595 -12.24 -30.77 -8.70
CA TRP A 595 -12.22 -30.99 -10.15
C TRP A 595 -12.04 -29.67 -10.90
N GLU A 596 -12.80 -28.64 -10.56
CA GLU A 596 -12.66 -27.32 -11.19
C GLU A 596 -11.25 -26.74 -10.97
N HIS A 597 -10.76 -26.73 -9.72
CA HIS A 597 -9.46 -26.15 -9.37
C HIS A 597 -8.27 -26.90 -10.00
N ASN A 598 -8.23 -28.23 -9.87
CA ASN A 598 -7.06 -29.01 -10.24
C ASN A 598 -7.13 -29.57 -11.66
N LYS A 599 -8.31 -30.00 -12.13
CA LYS A 599 -8.45 -30.66 -13.44
C LYS A 599 -8.74 -29.67 -14.55
N LEU A 600 -9.67 -28.73 -14.34
CA LEU A 600 -10.04 -27.77 -15.37
C LEU A 600 -9.06 -26.59 -15.44
N LEU A 601 -8.83 -25.93 -14.30
CA LEU A 601 -8.01 -24.72 -14.26
C LEU A 601 -6.51 -25.00 -14.12
N ASN A 602 -6.12 -26.23 -13.77
CA ASN A 602 -4.73 -26.62 -13.53
C ASN A 602 -4.00 -25.67 -12.56
N ARG A 603 -4.71 -25.18 -11.54
CA ARG A 603 -4.16 -24.30 -10.50
C ARG A 603 -3.24 -25.11 -9.58
N LYS A 604 -2.35 -24.40 -8.87
CA LYS A 604 -1.46 -25.02 -7.87
C LYS A 604 -2.31 -25.82 -6.86
N PRO A 605 -1.97 -27.10 -6.59
CA PRO A 605 -2.74 -27.90 -5.65
C PRO A 605 -2.80 -27.27 -4.26
N ILE A 606 -3.99 -27.30 -3.64
CA ILE A 606 -4.22 -26.81 -2.28
C ILE A 606 -4.80 -27.93 -1.40
N SER A 607 -4.59 -27.80 -0.09
CA SER A 607 -5.17 -28.69 0.92
C SER A 607 -6.53 -28.16 1.36
N ALA A 608 -7.60 -28.90 1.07
CA ALA A 608 -8.97 -28.54 1.43
C ALA A 608 -9.84 -29.78 1.69
N GLY A 609 -11.01 -29.55 2.29
CA GLY A 609 -11.91 -30.57 2.80
C GLY A 609 -11.81 -30.75 4.32
N TRP A 610 -12.90 -31.17 4.97
CA TRP A 610 -12.96 -31.35 6.44
C TRP A 610 -11.96 -32.37 7.01
N LYS A 611 -11.38 -33.23 6.17
CA LYS A 611 -10.37 -34.22 6.56
C LYS A 611 -8.93 -33.75 6.30
N ALA A 612 -8.75 -32.55 5.76
CA ALA A 612 -7.44 -31.99 5.51
C ALA A 612 -6.70 -31.72 6.83
N LYS A 613 -5.39 -32.04 6.85
CA LYS A 613 -4.54 -31.79 8.03
C LYS A 613 -4.06 -30.34 8.14
N LYS A 614 -4.09 -29.60 7.04
CA LYS A 614 -3.69 -28.19 6.99
C LYS A 614 -4.92 -27.34 6.69
N ALA A 615 -4.98 -26.18 7.31
CA ALA A 615 -5.96 -25.17 7.01
C ALA A 615 -5.88 -24.76 5.53
N THR A 616 -7.04 -24.42 4.97
CA THR A 616 -7.20 -24.11 3.56
C THR A 616 -6.80 -22.67 3.28
N PRO A 617 -5.95 -22.40 2.27
CA PRO A 617 -5.53 -21.05 1.92
C PRO A 617 -6.72 -20.18 1.50
N TRP A 618 -6.91 -19.05 2.17
CA TRP A 618 -8.09 -18.22 2.00
C TRP A 618 -8.10 -17.50 0.65
N LYS A 619 -7.05 -16.76 0.27
CA LYS A 619 -7.05 -15.98 -0.98
C LYS A 619 -7.31 -16.81 -2.24
N PRO A 620 -6.63 -17.96 -2.49
CA PRO A 620 -6.90 -18.78 -3.66
C PRO A 620 -8.33 -19.36 -3.66
N CYS A 621 -8.87 -19.63 -2.48
CA CYS A 621 -10.22 -20.14 -2.32
C CYS A 621 -11.29 -19.07 -2.54
N HIS A 622 -11.08 -17.87 -1.99
CA HIS A 622 -11.92 -16.71 -2.20
C HIS A 622 -12.05 -16.39 -3.70
N GLU A 623 -10.93 -16.44 -4.43
CA GLU A 623 -10.92 -16.27 -5.89
C GLU A 623 -11.62 -17.43 -6.61
N LEU A 624 -11.37 -18.69 -6.22
CA LEU A 624 -12.02 -19.86 -6.81
C LEU A 624 -13.55 -19.79 -6.68
N LEU A 625 -14.08 -19.37 -5.52
CA LEU A 625 -15.52 -19.22 -5.32
C LEU A 625 -16.12 -18.15 -6.24
N GLN A 626 -15.41 -17.04 -6.51
CA GLN A 626 -15.87 -16.02 -7.46
C GLN A 626 -15.91 -16.56 -8.89
N ILE A 627 -14.84 -17.24 -9.32
CA ILE A 627 -14.74 -17.81 -10.67
C ILE A 627 -15.80 -18.90 -10.88
N SER A 628 -15.87 -19.85 -9.95
CA SER A 628 -16.78 -20.98 -10.02
C SER A 628 -18.22 -20.51 -10.02
N LEU A 629 -18.65 -19.71 -9.04
CA LEU A 629 -20.04 -19.25 -8.98
C LEU A 629 -20.45 -18.46 -10.22
N ALA A 630 -19.57 -17.62 -10.76
CA ALA A 630 -19.80 -16.91 -12.03
C ALA A 630 -20.05 -17.87 -13.21
N ALA A 631 -19.29 -18.96 -13.30
CA ALA A 631 -19.45 -19.97 -14.33
C ALA A 631 -20.77 -20.73 -14.18
N HIS A 632 -21.14 -21.09 -12.95
CA HIS A 632 -22.42 -21.74 -12.64
C HIS A 632 -23.61 -20.83 -12.97
N VAL A 633 -23.54 -19.53 -12.65
CA VAL A 633 -24.54 -18.53 -13.07
C VAL A 633 -24.64 -18.49 -14.59
N LYS A 634 -23.50 -18.39 -15.31
CA LYS A 634 -23.49 -18.33 -16.78
C LYS A 634 -24.14 -19.55 -17.42
N ASP A 635 -23.80 -20.75 -16.97
CA ASP A 635 -24.42 -21.99 -17.46
C ASP A 635 -25.91 -22.08 -17.06
N GLY A 636 -26.30 -21.59 -15.88
CA GLY A 636 -27.70 -21.48 -15.48
C GLY A 636 -28.53 -20.61 -16.44
N PHE A 637 -28.01 -19.46 -16.84
CA PHE A 637 -28.64 -18.61 -17.86
C PHE A 637 -28.72 -19.31 -19.22
N ARG A 638 -27.68 -20.05 -19.64
CA ARG A 638 -27.73 -20.86 -20.87
C ARG A 638 -28.90 -21.84 -20.84
N ILE A 639 -29.10 -22.54 -19.73
CA ILE A 639 -30.17 -23.54 -19.58
C ILE A 639 -31.56 -22.89 -19.61
N HIS A 640 -31.73 -21.76 -18.93
CA HIS A 640 -33.05 -21.20 -18.64
C HIS A 640 -33.47 -20.01 -19.51
N CYS A 641 -32.58 -19.47 -20.36
CA CYS A 641 -32.94 -18.39 -21.27
C CYS A 641 -33.94 -18.80 -22.35
N GLY A 642 -34.08 -20.10 -22.64
CA GLY A 642 -35.01 -20.61 -23.65
C GLY A 642 -34.51 -20.47 -25.10
N HIS A 643 -33.23 -20.12 -25.28
CA HIS A 643 -32.57 -20.01 -26.58
C HIS A 643 -31.38 -20.99 -26.65
N THR A 644 -31.02 -21.41 -27.87
CA THR A 644 -29.87 -22.30 -28.09
C THR A 644 -28.53 -21.58 -27.94
N ASP A 645 -28.53 -20.27 -28.17
CA ASP A 645 -27.36 -19.40 -28.09
C ASP A 645 -27.60 -18.34 -27.02
N LEU A 646 -26.83 -18.42 -25.94
CA LEU A 646 -26.92 -17.51 -24.79
C LEU A 646 -26.60 -16.07 -25.19
N ASP A 647 -25.59 -15.85 -26.03
CA ASP A 647 -25.15 -14.51 -26.41
C ASP A 647 -26.15 -13.86 -27.37
N ALA A 648 -26.73 -14.63 -28.29
CA ALA A 648 -27.78 -14.13 -29.17
C ALA A 648 -29.05 -13.71 -28.39
N TRP A 649 -29.44 -14.49 -27.38
CA TRP A 649 -30.52 -14.08 -26.47
C TRP A 649 -30.13 -12.84 -25.68
N ALA A 650 -28.97 -12.86 -25.02
CA ALA A 650 -28.51 -11.76 -24.18
C ALA A 650 -28.46 -10.43 -24.93
N ALA A 651 -27.91 -10.41 -26.15
CA ALA A 651 -27.80 -9.22 -26.98
C ALA A 651 -29.16 -8.59 -27.39
N SER A 652 -30.25 -9.36 -27.32
CA SER A 652 -31.60 -8.91 -27.66
C SER A 652 -32.57 -8.86 -26.48
N ALA A 653 -32.14 -9.30 -25.30
CA ALA A 653 -32.96 -9.36 -24.10
C ALA A 653 -33.32 -7.95 -23.61
N SER A 654 -34.59 -7.77 -23.22
CA SER A 654 -35.02 -6.60 -22.44
C SER A 654 -34.69 -6.81 -20.95
N ILE A 655 -34.71 -5.72 -20.15
CA ILE A 655 -34.55 -5.83 -18.70
C ILE A 655 -35.63 -6.72 -18.05
N ALA A 656 -36.86 -6.70 -18.59
CA ALA A 656 -37.95 -7.54 -18.11
C ALA A 656 -37.70 -9.02 -18.40
N ASP A 657 -37.22 -9.35 -19.62
CA ASP A 657 -36.85 -10.72 -19.98
C ASP A 657 -35.66 -11.21 -19.15
N PHE A 658 -34.64 -10.37 -18.97
CA PHE A 658 -33.48 -10.67 -18.13
C PHE A 658 -33.89 -10.96 -16.68
N ASN A 659 -34.74 -10.12 -16.08
CA ASN A 659 -35.23 -10.34 -14.72
C ASN A 659 -36.03 -11.65 -14.60
N ALA A 660 -36.89 -11.95 -15.58
CA ALA A 660 -37.67 -13.19 -15.59
C ALA A 660 -36.80 -14.44 -15.73
N VAL A 661 -35.74 -14.39 -16.54
CA VAL A 661 -34.77 -15.49 -16.65
C VAL A 661 -33.95 -15.60 -15.37
N ALA A 662 -33.46 -14.50 -14.81
CA ALA A 662 -32.69 -14.48 -13.56
C ALA A 662 -33.48 -15.12 -12.40
N GLU A 663 -34.76 -14.77 -12.25
CA GLU A 663 -35.62 -15.36 -11.21
C GLU A 663 -35.85 -16.85 -11.43
N ARG A 664 -35.96 -17.30 -12.69
CA ARG A 664 -36.07 -18.72 -13.02
C ARG A 664 -34.79 -19.48 -12.69
N VAL A 665 -33.63 -18.95 -13.08
CA VAL A 665 -32.31 -19.51 -12.75
C VAL A 665 -32.17 -19.61 -11.24
N TYR A 666 -32.44 -18.53 -10.50
CA TYR A 666 -32.36 -18.50 -9.05
C TYR A 666 -33.25 -19.58 -8.42
N ARG A 667 -34.55 -19.60 -8.75
CA ARG A 667 -35.52 -20.56 -8.20
C ARG A 667 -35.23 -22.02 -8.54
N LYS A 668 -34.60 -22.30 -9.68
CA LYS A 668 -34.37 -23.67 -10.17
C LYS A 668 -32.97 -24.20 -9.88
N LEU A 669 -32.00 -23.33 -9.53
CA LEU A 669 -30.61 -23.74 -9.38
C LEU A 669 -29.91 -23.25 -8.08
N PHE A 670 -30.49 -22.30 -7.33
CA PHE A 670 -29.81 -21.63 -6.20
C PHE A 670 -30.61 -21.64 -4.88
N THR A 671 -31.71 -22.39 -4.81
CA THR A 671 -32.60 -22.43 -3.63
C THR A 671 -32.73 -23.84 -3.05
N THR A 672 -33.11 -23.91 -1.76
CA THR A 672 -33.49 -25.18 -1.13
C THR A 672 -34.72 -25.80 -1.81
N GLU A 673 -35.65 -24.99 -2.31
CA GLU A 673 -36.81 -25.47 -3.08
C GLU A 673 -36.38 -26.24 -4.34
N ALA A 674 -35.36 -25.77 -5.06
CA ALA A 674 -34.80 -26.48 -6.21
C ALA A 674 -34.23 -27.86 -5.84
N LEU A 675 -33.57 -27.95 -4.68
CA LEU A 675 -33.03 -29.19 -4.16
C LEU A 675 -34.14 -30.17 -3.79
N ASP A 676 -35.20 -29.70 -3.15
CA ASP A 676 -36.35 -30.52 -2.77
C ASP A 676 -37.11 -31.03 -4.01
N ASP A 677 -37.33 -30.16 -5.00
CA ASP A 677 -37.86 -30.52 -6.32
C ASP A 677 -37.01 -31.66 -6.94
N LEU A 678 -35.68 -31.52 -6.94
CA LEU A 678 -34.76 -32.53 -7.48
C LEU A 678 -34.82 -33.85 -6.71
N ARG A 679 -34.82 -33.80 -5.36
CA ARG A 679 -34.91 -34.98 -4.49
C ARG A 679 -36.25 -35.71 -4.63
N SER A 680 -37.30 -35.03 -5.10
CA SER A 680 -38.61 -35.63 -5.39
C SER A 680 -38.64 -36.47 -6.69
N MET A 681 -37.60 -36.37 -7.53
CA MET A 681 -37.52 -37.12 -8.79
C MET A 681 -37.38 -38.63 -8.53
N PRO A 682 -37.89 -39.50 -9.43
CA PRO A 682 -37.90 -40.95 -9.23
C PRO A 682 -36.51 -41.56 -9.04
N GLN A 683 -35.48 -40.95 -9.63
CA GLN A 683 -34.09 -41.36 -9.49
C GLN A 683 -33.26 -40.19 -9.01
N ARG A 684 -32.43 -40.44 -8.00
CA ARG A 684 -31.58 -39.45 -7.36
C ARG A 684 -30.41 -39.05 -8.26
N ASP A 685 -30.21 -37.75 -8.47
CA ASP A 685 -29.04 -37.23 -9.20
C ASP A 685 -28.06 -36.52 -8.24
N ILE A 686 -27.13 -37.28 -7.65
CA ILE A 686 -26.22 -36.79 -6.61
C ILE A 686 -25.28 -35.71 -7.15
N SER A 687 -24.76 -35.86 -8.37
CA SER A 687 -23.93 -34.83 -9.00
C SER A 687 -24.66 -33.49 -9.12
N HIS A 688 -25.93 -33.51 -9.54
CA HIS A 688 -26.72 -32.28 -9.64
C HIS A 688 -27.08 -31.74 -8.24
N GLU A 689 -27.44 -32.59 -7.28
CA GLU A 689 -27.69 -32.16 -5.89
C GLU A 689 -26.48 -31.41 -5.30
N ASN A 690 -25.27 -31.94 -5.50
CA ASN A 690 -24.04 -31.30 -5.02
C ASN A 690 -23.84 -29.91 -5.64
N VAL A 691 -24.16 -29.76 -6.93
CA VAL A 691 -24.07 -28.46 -7.63
C VAL A 691 -25.11 -27.47 -7.11
N LEU A 692 -26.36 -27.89 -6.87
CA LEU A 692 -27.39 -27.01 -6.31
C LEU A 692 -27.02 -26.50 -4.91
N LEU A 693 -26.47 -27.40 -4.07
CA LEU A 693 -25.97 -27.02 -2.75
C LEU A 693 -24.79 -26.05 -2.86
N PHE A 694 -23.82 -26.32 -3.75
CA PHE A 694 -22.70 -25.42 -3.99
C PHE A 694 -23.18 -24.03 -4.42
N ASN A 695 -24.08 -23.95 -5.41
CA ASN A 695 -24.66 -22.72 -5.92
C ASN A 695 -25.26 -21.87 -4.80
N ARG A 696 -26.13 -22.47 -3.97
CA ARG A 696 -26.77 -21.79 -2.84
C ARG A 696 -25.73 -21.29 -1.83
N ASP A 697 -24.84 -22.18 -1.38
CA ASP A 697 -23.92 -21.89 -0.30
C ASP A 697 -22.83 -20.88 -0.71
N ALA A 698 -22.32 -20.97 -1.93
CA ALA A 698 -21.38 -20.01 -2.50
C ALA A 698 -22.02 -18.64 -2.76
N LEU A 699 -23.32 -18.59 -3.12
CA LEU A 699 -24.03 -17.33 -3.29
C LEU A 699 -24.19 -16.56 -1.98
N PHE A 700 -24.42 -17.24 -0.85
CA PHE A 700 -24.39 -16.60 0.47
C PHE A 700 -23.00 -15.99 0.78
N TYR A 701 -21.93 -16.68 0.40
CA TYR A 701 -20.57 -16.15 0.56
C TYR A 701 -20.32 -14.89 -0.29
N ILE A 702 -20.72 -14.90 -1.57
CA ILE A 702 -20.58 -13.73 -2.43
C ILE A 702 -21.44 -12.56 -1.93
N GLU A 703 -22.63 -12.83 -1.40
CA GLU A 703 -23.48 -11.82 -0.79
C GLU A 703 -22.82 -11.17 0.44
N PHE A 704 -22.18 -11.95 1.30
CA PHE A 704 -21.42 -11.42 2.45
C PHE A 704 -20.31 -10.47 2.02
N VAL A 705 -19.51 -10.87 1.02
CA VAL A 705 -18.42 -10.05 0.47
C VAL A 705 -18.96 -8.75 -0.12
N ALA A 706 -20.03 -8.82 -0.91
CA ALA A 706 -20.64 -7.66 -1.56
C ALA A 706 -21.29 -6.70 -0.54
N ALA A 707 -21.95 -7.24 0.48
CA ALA A 707 -22.57 -6.47 1.56
C ALA A 707 -21.54 -5.67 2.36
N ILE A 708 -20.40 -6.29 2.69
CA ILE A 708 -19.28 -5.60 3.35
C ILE A 708 -18.78 -4.44 2.52
N LYS A 709 -18.51 -4.65 1.22
CA LYS A 709 -18.02 -3.60 0.33
C LYS A 709 -18.98 -2.42 0.27
N LYS A 710 -20.27 -2.70 0.08
CA LYS A 710 -21.33 -1.68 0.06
C LYS A 710 -21.48 -0.95 1.40
N GLY A 711 -21.06 -1.56 2.51
CA GLY A 711 -21.26 -1.05 3.86
C GLY A 711 -22.68 -1.29 4.39
N ASP A 712 -23.37 -2.33 3.91
CA ASP A 712 -24.70 -2.69 4.42
C ASP A 712 -24.60 -3.75 5.49
N ILE A 713 -24.60 -3.31 6.75
CA ILE A 713 -24.43 -4.19 7.91
C ILE A 713 -25.65 -5.07 8.15
N GLY A 714 -26.84 -4.63 7.71
CA GLY A 714 -28.06 -5.44 7.77
C GLY A 714 -27.96 -6.68 6.87
N ARG A 715 -27.44 -6.51 5.66
CA ARG A 715 -27.18 -7.63 4.73
C ARG A 715 -26.11 -8.58 5.25
N VAL A 716 -25.05 -8.05 5.88
CA VAL A 716 -24.03 -8.86 6.58
C VAL A 716 -24.68 -9.72 7.66
N ILE A 717 -25.56 -9.16 8.49
CA ILE A 717 -26.27 -9.90 9.55
C ILE A 717 -27.15 -11.01 8.98
N ASN A 718 -27.87 -10.76 7.89
CA ASN A 718 -28.72 -11.78 7.27
C ASN A 718 -27.91 -13.02 6.86
N VAL A 719 -26.70 -12.82 6.32
CA VAL A 719 -25.80 -13.96 6.01
C VAL A 719 -25.26 -14.61 7.28
N LEU A 720 -24.86 -13.83 8.29
CA LEU A 720 -24.39 -14.38 9.57
C LEU A 720 -25.45 -15.27 10.25
N GLN A 721 -26.73 -14.91 10.17
CA GLN A 721 -27.82 -15.74 10.70
C GLN A 721 -27.90 -17.12 10.00
N VAL A 722 -27.69 -17.17 8.69
CA VAL A 722 -27.65 -18.43 7.93
C VAL A 722 -26.39 -19.23 8.26
N TRP A 723 -25.23 -18.58 8.31
CA TRP A 723 -23.97 -19.23 8.68
C TRP A 723 -23.97 -19.76 10.12
N MET A 724 -24.61 -19.05 11.05
CA MET A 724 -24.83 -19.55 12.41
C MET A 724 -25.51 -20.92 12.41
N VAL A 725 -26.48 -21.15 11.52
CA VAL A 725 -27.14 -22.46 11.37
C VAL A 725 -26.20 -23.44 10.68
N MET A 726 -25.66 -23.09 9.51
CA MET A 726 -24.82 -23.99 8.71
C MET A 726 -23.59 -24.51 9.48
N MET A 727 -22.92 -23.63 10.23
CA MET A 727 -21.72 -23.93 11.02
C MET A 727 -22.00 -24.79 12.27
N ARG A 728 -23.26 -25.07 12.62
CA ARG A 728 -23.65 -26.02 13.68
C ARG A 728 -23.74 -27.47 13.19
N SER A 729 -23.61 -27.69 11.88
CA SER A 729 -23.54 -29.05 11.32
C SER A 729 -22.37 -29.83 11.94
N SER A 730 -22.50 -31.15 12.04
CA SER A 730 -21.50 -31.98 12.71
C SER A 730 -20.13 -31.86 12.04
N LYS A 731 -19.06 -31.78 12.83
CA LYS A 731 -17.66 -31.71 12.35
C LYS A 731 -17.40 -30.53 11.41
N THR A 732 -18.06 -29.39 11.63
CA THR A 732 -17.83 -28.14 10.91
C THR A 732 -17.16 -27.08 11.81
N MET A 733 -17.81 -25.96 12.09
CA MET A 733 -17.22 -24.82 12.83
C MET A 733 -18.12 -24.32 13.98
N PRO A 734 -18.42 -25.17 14.99
CA PRO A 734 -19.35 -24.82 16.07
C PRO A 734 -18.90 -23.62 16.91
N LYS A 735 -17.58 -23.39 17.06
CA LYS A 735 -17.04 -22.23 17.80
C LYS A 735 -17.45 -20.89 17.13
N TYR A 736 -17.42 -20.81 15.80
CA TYR A 736 -17.90 -19.64 15.07
C TYR A 736 -19.42 -19.50 15.16
N ALA A 737 -20.17 -20.60 15.07
CA ALA A 737 -21.62 -20.56 15.25
C ALA A 737 -22.04 -20.02 16.63
N ASP A 738 -21.31 -20.40 17.68
CA ASP A 738 -21.53 -19.91 19.04
C ASP A 738 -21.19 -18.42 19.17
N ALA A 739 -20.09 -17.95 18.58
CA ALA A 739 -19.72 -16.53 18.59
C ALA A 739 -20.74 -15.66 17.84
N ILE A 740 -21.24 -16.13 16.69
CA ILE A 740 -22.30 -15.44 15.95
C ILE A 740 -23.58 -15.41 16.79
N PHE A 741 -24.02 -16.55 17.32
CA PHE A 741 -25.22 -16.63 18.15
C PHE A 741 -25.13 -15.68 19.36
N GLU A 742 -24.05 -15.76 20.13
CA GLU A 742 -23.82 -14.92 21.29
C GLU A 742 -23.82 -13.43 20.93
N THR A 743 -23.19 -13.06 19.82
CA THR A 743 -23.13 -11.66 19.38
C THR A 743 -24.49 -11.15 18.94
N LEU A 744 -25.22 -11.88 18.10
CA LEU A 744 -26.56 -11.47 17.65
C LEU A 744 -27.54 -11.36 18.83
N ARG A 745 -27.50 -12.30 19.78
CA ARG A 745 -28.36 -12.25 20.98
C ARG A 745 -27.99 -11.11 21.92
N ARG A 746 -26.70 -10.76 22.06
CA ARG A 746 -26.28 -9.57 22.82
C ARG A 746 -26.79 -8.28 22.17
N ILE A 747 -26.65 -8.16 20.86
CA ILE A 747 -27.12 -6.99 20.10
C ILE A 747 -28.62 -6.77 20.29
N ASP A 748 -29.42 -7.84 20.28
CA ASP A 748 -30.87 -7.74 20.47
C ASP A 748 -31.29 -7.31 21.89
N ARG A 749 -30.41 -7.47 22.87
CA ARG A 749 -30.61 -7.01 24.26
C ARG A 749 -30.09 -5.60 24.52
N TYR A 750 -29.26 -5.07 23.64
CA TYR A 750 -28.79 -3.69 23.76
C TYR A 750 -29.92 -2.70 23.54
N ASP A 751 -29.85 -1.56 24.21
CA ASP A 751 -30.71 -0.44 23.89
C ASP A 751 -30.49 0.01 22.44
N LEU A 752 -31.49 0.68 21.85
CA LEU A 752 -31.44 1.07 20.44
C LEU A 752 -30.25 1.97 20.10
N VAL A 753 -29.75 2.76 21.06
CA VAL A 753 -28.59 3.63 20.86
C VAL A 753 -27.34 2.79 20.75
N LEU A 754 -27.04 1.95 21.74
CA LEU A 754 -25.88 1.06 21.71
C LEU A 754 -25.92 0.10 20.52
N LYS A 755 -27.08 -0.49 20.19
CA LYS A 755 -27.26 -1.34 19.01
C LYS A 755 -26.88 -0.60 17.73
N ARG A 756 -27.37 0.62 17.52
CA ARG A 756 -27.06 1.41 16.32
C ARG A 756 -25.56 1.75 16.24
N PHE A 757 -24.95 2.17 17.36
CA PHE A 757 -23.52 2.45 17.40
C PHE A 757 -22.66 1.22 17.13
N PHE A 758 -23.02 0.07 17.71
CA PHE A 758 -22.33 -1.21 17.48
C PHE A 758 -22.31 -1.55 15.98
N LEU A 759 -23.49 -1.55 15.36
CA LEU A 759 -23.68 -1.94 13.97
C LEU A 759 -22.98 -0.98 13.00
N HIS A 760 -23.12 0.33 13.21
CA HIS A 760 -22.60 1.37 12.30
C HIS A 760 -21.11 1.64 12.45
N ASN A 761 -20.43 0.94 13.36
CA ASN A 761 -18.98 1.00 13.54
C ASN A 761 -18.30 -0.37 13.39
N TRP A 762 -19.03 -1.42 12.97
CA TRP A 762 -18.46 -2.78 12.80
C TRP A 762 -17.67 -2.92 11.48
N LEU A 763 -17.84 -1.97 10.57
CA LEU A 763 -17.07 -1.80 9.33
C LEU A 763 -16.46 -0.40 9.31
N VAL A 764 -15.39 -0.24 8.55
CA VAL A 764 -14.63 1.02 8.40
C VAL A 764 -14.39 1.33 6.92
N ASN A 765 -14.23 2.61 6.59
CA ASN A 765 -13.97 3.04 5.21
C ASN A 765 -12.87 4.11 5.20
N LEU A 766 -11.63 3.71 4.91
CA LEU A 766 -10.48 4.63 4.93
C LEU A 766 -10.43 5.60 3.74
N THR A 767 -11.23 5.34 2.70
CA THR A 767 -11.22 6.13 1.45
C THR A 767 -12.33 7.18 1.41
N GLY A 768 -13.39 7.00 2.19
CA GLY A 768 -14.62 7.80 2.12
C GLY A 768 -15.39 7.61 0.81
N ARG A 769 -15.15 6.54 0.05
CA ARG A 769 -15.79 6.27 -1.25
C ARG A 769 -16.87 5.20 -1.14
N PRO A 770 -17.90 5.23 -2.00
CA PRO A 770 -18.82 4.10 -2.16
C PRO A 770 -18.05 2.81 -2.47
N TYR A 771 -18.55 1.68 -1.97
CA TYR A 771 -17.92 0.35 -2.10
C TYR A 771 -16.57 0.15 -1.38
N GLY A 772 -16.10 1.17 -0.65
CA GLY A 772 -14.80 1.18 0.05
C GLY A 772 -14.81 0.73 1.50
N PHE A 773 -15.89 0.10 1.97
CA PHE A 773 -15.94 -0.45 3.32
C PHE A 773 -15.13 -1.75 3.42
N LYS A 774 -14.58 -2.00 4.61
CA LYS A 774 -13.87 -3.22 4.98
C LYS A 774 -14.03 -3.52 6.47
N GLU A 775 -13.67 -4.73 6.83
CA GLU A 775 -13.72 -5.24 8.19
C GLU A 775 -12.63 -4.59 9.07
N VAL A 776 -12.95 -4.38 10.35
CA VAL A 776 -12.04 -3.76 11.33
C VAL A 776 -10.82 -4.63 11.59
N ASP A 777 -10.99 -5.95 11.72
CA ASP A 777 -9.90 -6.89 11.92
C ASP A 777 -9.02 -7.04 10.68
N LEU A 778 -9.57 -6.93 9.45
CA LEU A 778 -8.75 -6.82 8.23
C LEU A 778 -7.91 -5.53 8.21
N LEU A 779 -8.42 -4.42 8.75
CA LEU A 779 -7.62 -3.20 8.90
C LEU A 779 -6.43 -3.44 9.84
N GLN A 780 -6.63 -4.13 10.96
CA GLN A 780 -5.56 -4.47 11.89
C GLN A 780 -4.54 -5.41 11.24
N GLU A 781 -4.99 -6.39 10.49
CA GLU A 781 -4.08 -7.35 9.86
C GLU A 781 -3.24 -6.71 8.73
N HIS A 782 -3.79 -5.72 8.01
CA HIS A 782 -2.95 -4.89 7.13
C HIS A 782 -1.84 -4.17 7.92
N GLN A 783 -2.12 -3.67 9.13
CA GLN A 783 -1.06 -3.05 9.95
C GLN A 783 0.00 -4.05 10.40
N ASN A 784 -0.42 -5.25 10.80
CA ASN A 784 0.49 -6.37 11.10
C ASN A 784 1.40 -6.64 9.89
N PHE A 785 0.85 -6.67 8.69
CA PHE A 785 1.62 -6.83 7.45
C PHE A 785 2.66 -5.73 7.25
N TRP A 786 2.28 -4.45 7.36
CA TRP A 786 3.23 -3.33 7.24
C TRP A 786 4.36 -3.42 8.28
N ALA A 787 4.03 -3.79 9.52
CA ALA A 787 5.01 -3.96 10.58
C ALA A 787 5.95 -5.16 10.35
N LYS A 788 5.41 -6.32 9.93
CA LYS A 788 6.15 -7.57 9.73
C LYS A 788 7.04 -7.55 8.50
N ILE A 789 6.53 -7.02 7.38
CA ILE A 789 7.14 -7.19 6.06
C ILE A 789 7.90 -5.94 5.62
N ILE A 790 7.32 -4.75 5.79
CA ILE A 790 7.86 -3.52 5.18
C ILE A 790 8.75 -2.76 6.16
N TYR A 791 8.28 -2.54 7.38
CA TYR A 791 8.95 -1.71 8.38
C TYR A 791 9.77 -2.49 9.41
N ASN A 792 9.89 -3.81 9.23
CA ASN A 792 10.70 -4.63 10.10
C ASN A 792 12.18 -4.26 9.93
N ALA A 793 12.85 -3.94 11.03
CA ALA A 793 14.27 -3.59 10.98
C ALA A 793 15.11 -4.79 10.51
N LYS A 794 16.14 -4.50 9.71
CA LYS A 794 17.11 -5.49 9.23
C LYS A 794 18.28 -5.62 10.21
N GLY A 795 18.81 -6.83 10.34
CA GLY A 795 20.01 -7.12 11.15
C GLY A 795 19.84 -6.83 12.64
N SER A 796 20.89 -6.30 13.28
CA SER A 796 20.96 -6.09 14.74
C SER A 796 19.98 -5.05 15.30
N ASN A 797 19.31 -4.27 14.44
CA ASN A 797 18.33 -3.27 14.84
C ASN A 797 16.92 -3.85 14.99
N LYS A 798 16.72 -5.11 14.59
CA LYS A 798 15.45 -5.83 14.77
C LYS A 798 15.17 -5.97 16.26
N SER A 799 14.21 -5.19 16.76
CA SER A 799 13.85 -5.15 18.18
C SER A 799 12.41 -4.67 18.37
N TRP A 800 11.79 -5.07 19.48
CA TRP A 800 10.48 -4.56 19.89
C TRP A 800 10.48 -3.04 20.11
N LYS A 801 11.60 -2.45 20.56
CA LYS A 801 11.74 -0.99 20.68
C LYS A 801 11.59 -0.29 19.34
N TRP A 802 12.21 -0.83 18.29
CA TRP A 802 12.04 -0.32 16.92
C TRP A 802 10.60 -0.48 16.44
N LEU A 803 10.02 -1.68 16.60
CA LEU A 803 8.64 -1.97 16.18
C LEU A 803 7.62 -1.05 16.86
N SER A 804 7.76 -0.86 18.17
CA SER A 804 6.93 0.03 18.98
C SER A 804 6.96 1.47 18.46
N MET A 805 8.12 1.94 18.03
CA MET A 805 8.30 3.27 17.48
C MET A 805 7.79 3.41 16.04
N ILE A 806 8.09 2.43 15.17
CA ILE A 806 7.76 2.54 13.74
C ILE A 806 6.28 2.29 13.47
N THR A 807 5.62 1.42 14.25
CA THR A 807 4.19 1.09 14.09
C THR A 807 3.29 2.30 14.15
N VAL A 808 3.51 3.21 15.11
CA VAL A 808 2.76 4.47 15.21
C VAL A 808 3.03 5.44 14.06
N CYS A 809 4.09 5.23 13.28
CA CYS A 809 4.49 6.07 12.15
C CYS A 809 4.07 5.50 10.79
N ILE A 810 3.64 4.24 10.71
CA ILE A 810 3.41 3.50 9.44
C ILE A 810 2.60 4.31 8.43
N PHE A 811 1.46 4.86 8.84
CA PHE A 811 0.58 5.56 7.91
C PHE A 811 1.09 6.95 7.53
N THR A 812 1.75 7.66 8.44
CA THR A 812 2.39 8.94 8.09
C THR A 812 3.53 8.74 7.11
N LEU A 813 4.34 7.69 7.30
CA LEU A 813 5.42 7.32 6.38
C LEU A 813 4.87 6.88 5.02
N ARG A 814 3.80 6.08 5.01
CA ARG A 814 3.07 5.73 3.79
C ARG A 814 2.56 6.97 3.05
N ASP A 815 1.89 7.87 3.76
CA ASP A 815 1.32 9.07 3.14
C ASP A 815 2.43 10.00 2.63
N THR A 816 3.59 10.02 3.31
CA THR A 816 4.81 10.69 2.81
C THR A 816 5.26 10.12 1.48
N MET A 817 5.29 8.78 1.33
CA MET A 817 5.64 8.15 0.04
C MET A 817 4.72 8.64 -1.08
N ARG A 818 3.41 8.67 -0.83
CA ARG A 818 2.41 9.16 -1.79
C ARG A 818 2.63 10.63 -2.13
N THR A 819 2.87 11.47 -1.14
CA THR A 819 3.13 12.90 -1.33
C THR A 819 4.36 13.12 -2.20
N VAL A 820 5.48 12.46 -1.90
CA VAL A 820 6.72 12.58 -2.68
C VAL A 820 6.51 12.10 -4.11
N GLN A 821 5.89 10.93 -4.33
CA GLN A 821 5.63 10.41 -5.67
C GLN A 821 4.75 11.33 -6.52
N LYS A 822 3.62 11.79 -5.95
CA LYS A 822 2.72 12.74 -6.61
C LYS A 822 3.49 14.01 -7.00
N THR A 823 4.32 14.49 -6.09
CA THR A 823 5.07 15.72 -6.23
C THR A 823 6.14 15.63 -7.33
N PHE A 824 6.89 14.53 -7.38
CA PHE A 824 7.89 14.28 -8.42
C PHE A 824 7.27 13.80 -9.74
N LYS A 825 5.94 13.72 -9.83
CA LYS A 825 5.19 13.21 -11.00
C LYS A 825 5.74 11.86 -11.47
N ILE A 826 6.19 11.03 -10.52
CA ILE A 826 6.67 9.68 -10.81
C ILE A 826 5.48 8.94 -11.41
N THR A 827 5.65 8.42 -12.63
CA THR A 827 4.64 7.57 -13.26
C THR A 827 4.32 6.48 -12.26
N ARG A 828 3.06 6.41 -11.82
CA ARG A 828 2.60 5.36 -10.91
C ARG A 828 2.87 4.02 -11.58
N TYR A 829 3.86 3.28 -11.09
CA TYR A 829 4.11 1.92 -11.56
C TYR A 829 2.94 1.07 -11.04
N GLY A 830 1.97 0.78 -11.92
CA GLY A 830 0.74 0.08 -11.57
C GLY A 830 -0.30 0.97 -10.88
N GLU A 831 -1.12 1.71 -11.65
CA GLU A 831 -2.15 2.60 -11.07
C GLU A 831 -3.30 1.86 -10.37
N ARG A 832 -3.50 0.59 -10.70
CA ARG A 832 -4.53 -0.30 -10.18
C ARG A 832 -3.98 -1.71 -10.29
N HIS A 833 -4.09 -2.51 -9.25
CA HIS A 833 -4.07 -3.95 -9.44
C HIS A 833 -5.25 -4.26 -10.37
N THR A 834 -4.99 -4.44 -11.66
CA THR A 834 -5.94 -5.10 -12.54
C THR A 834 -6.04 -6.50 -11.99
N MET A 835 -7.16 -6.80 -11.30
CA MET A 835 -7.60 -8.18 -11.12
C MET A 835 -7.33 -8.89 -12.44
N PRO A 836 -6.51 -9.96 -12.45
CA PRO A 836 -6.32 -10.76 -13.64
C PRO A 836 -7.69 -11.08 -14.22
N ASP A 837 -7.85 -10.88 -15.52
CA ASP A 837 -9.14 -11.12 -16.18
C ASP A 837 -9.53 -12.59 -16.05
N MET A 838 -10.55 -12.86 -15.23
CA MET A 838 -11.05 -14.20 -14.92
C MET A 838 -11.98 -14.76 -16.01
N THR A 839 -12.24 -14.00 -17.08
CA THR A 839 -13.23 -14.36 -18.11
C THR A 839 -12.94 -15.72 -18.75
N LYS A 840 -11.66 -16.09 -18.93
CA LYS A 840 -11.28 -17.37 -19.55
C LYS A 840 -11.57 -18.54 -18.61
N GLU A 841 -11.21 -18.41 -17.35
CA GLU A 841 -11.42 -19.42 -16.31
C GLU A 841 -12.92 -19.67 -16.11
N VAL A 842 -13.72 -18.58 -16.05
CA VAL A 842 -15.19 -18.66 -16.00
C VAL A 842 -15.74 -19.40 -17.22
N GLN A 843 -15.26 -19.08 -18.43
CA GLN A 843 -15.71 -19.73 -19.65
C GLN A 843 -15.37 -21.23 -19.67
N VAL A 844 -14.16 -21.61 -19.27
CA VAL A 844 -13.72 -23.01 -19.23
C VAL A 844 -14.60 -23.84 -18.30
N ILE A 845 -14.92 -23.33 -17.11
CA ILE A 845 -15.82 -24.03 -16.18
C ILE A 845 -17.25 -24.08 -16.75
N ALA A 846 -17.76 -22.98 -17.30
CA ALA A 846 -19.11 -22.94 -17.87
C ALA A 846 -19.30 -23.93 -19.03
N ASP A 847 -18.30 -24.05 -19.92
CA ASP A 847 -18.29 -25.04 -20.99
C ASP A 847 -18.28 -26.48 -20.44
N ALA A 848 -17.48 -26.73 -19.39
CA ALA A 848 -17.42 -28.05 -18.77
C ALA A 848 -18.73 -28.41 -18.04
N LEU A 849 -19.38 -27.46 -17.37
CA LEU A 849 -20.70 -27.65 -16.75
C LEU A 849 -21.78 -28.01 -17.77
N ARG A 850 -21.76 -27.34 -18.95
CA ARG A 850 -22.62 -27.66 -20.09
C ARG A 850 -22.34 -29.06 -20.62
N ASP A 851 -21.08 -29.36 -20.92
CA ASP A 851 -20.70 -30.60 -21.60
C ASP A 851 -21.00 -31.84 -20.73
N GLU A 852 -20.82 -31.71 -19.41
CA GLU A 852 -21.15 -32.76 -18.42
C GLU A 852 -22.61 -32.72 -17.94
N ARG A 853 -23.38 -31.72 -18.40
CA ARG A 853 -24.79 -31.46 -18.04
C ARG A 853 -25.02 -31.47 -16.53
N LEU A 854 -24.18 -30.77 -15.77
CA LEU A 854 -24.15 -30.85 -14.31
C LEU A 854 -25.26 -30.08 -13.61
N GLN A 855 -25.83 -29.07 -14.27
CA GLN A 855 -26.99 -28.29 -13.79
C GLN A 855 -28.32 -28.74 -14.43
N GLU A 856 -28.34 -29.93 -15.06
CA GLU A 856 -29.54 -30.52 -15.65
C GLU A 856 -29.80 -31.89 -15.03
N TYR A 857 -31.06 -32.27 -14.89
CA TYR A 857 -31.41 -33.61 -14.39
C TYR A 857 -31.01 -34.69 -15.41
N VAL A 858 -30.21 -35.66 -14.96
CA VAL A 858 -29.83 -36.82 -15.77
C VAL A 858 -30.19 -38.11 -15.03
N ALA A 859 -31.20 -38.81 -15.55
CA ALA A 859 -31.58 -40.13 -15.06
C ALA A 859 -30.43 -41.14 -15.22
N ASN A 860 -30.17 -41.93 -14.18
CA ASN A 860 -29.12 -42.96 -14.12
C ASN A 860 -27.70 -42.47 -14.47
N ARG A 861 -27.30 -41.29 -13.98
CA ARG A 861 -25.90 -40.84 -14.13
C ARG A 861 -24.94 -41.92 -13.59
N PRO A 862 -23.94 -42.37 -14.37
CA PRO A 862 -23.01 -43.42 -13.93
C PRO A 862 -22.30 -43.09 -12.61
N ALA A 863 -22.02 -41.81 -12.39
CA ALA A 863 -21.45 -41.28 -11.15
C ALA A 863 -22.24 -41.59 -9.87
N ASN A 864 -23.52 -41.94 -10.00
CA ASN A 864 -24.44 -42.17 -8.88
C ASN A 864 -24.67 -43.66 -8.60
N ASP A 865 -23.98 -44.58 -9.29
CA ASP A 865 -24.12 -46.02 -9.05
C ASP A 865 -23.58 -46.37 -7.65
N PRO A 866 -24.45 -46.76 -6.69
CA PRO A 866 -24.01 -47.04 -5.32
C PRO A 866 -23.15 -48.30 -5.22
N THR A 867 -23.08 -49.11 -6.28
CA THR A 867 -22.20 -50.30 -6.34
C THR A 867 -20.80 -49.97 -6.84
N ASP A 868 -20.60 -48.80 -7.44
CA ASP A 868 -19.30 -48.32 -7.88
C ASP A 868 -18.55 -47.67 -6.72
N SER A 869 -17.37 -48.20 -6.40
CA SER A 869 -16.51 -47.63 -5.34
C SER A 869 -15.96 -46.25 -5.70
N THR A 870 -16.09 -45.83 -6.95
CA THR A 870 -15.70 -44.52 -7.45
C THR A 870 -16.85 -43.52 -7.48
N ALA A 871 -18.06 -43.90 -7.09
CA ALA A 871 -19.25 -43.05 -7.13
C ALA A 871 -19.05 -41.71 -6.38
N VAL A 872 -19.75 -40.68 -6.86
CA VAL A 872 -19.73 -39.36 -6.26
C VAL A 872 -20.30 -39.43 -4.85
N THR A 873 -19.56 -38.84 -3.90
CA THR A 873 -20.02 -38.71 -2.52
C THR A 873 -21.07 -37.59 -2.44
N PRO A 874 -22.25 -37.84 -1.84
CA PRO A 874 -23.21 -36.78 -1.57
C PRO A 874 -22.64 -35.75 -0.60
N VAL A 875 -22.78 -34.48 -0.95
CA VAL A 875 -22.51 -33.34 -0.08
C VAL A 875 -23.65 -33.21 0.94
N ARG A 876 -23.34 -32.74 2.15
CA ARG A 876 -24.36 -32.54 3.19
C ARG A 876 -25.04 -31.20 2.97
N ASP A 877 -26.36 -31.17 3.14
CA ASP A 877 -27.04 -29.88 3.27
C ASP A 877 -26.76 -29.34 4.68
N LEU A 878 -25.79 -28.43 4.78
CA LEU A 878 -25.37 -27.83 6.04
C LEU A 878 -26.50 -27.02 6.70
N LEU A 879 -27.41 -26.45 5.91
CA LEU A 879 -28.55 -25.71 6.45
C LEU A 879 -29.54 -26.69 7.09
N GLU A 880 -29.85 -27.79 6.39
CA GLU A 880 -30.73 -28.85 6.90
C GLU A 880 -30.13 -29.53 8.15
N GLU A 881 -28.85 -29.92 8.10
CA GLU A 881 -28.17 -30.57 9.22
C GLU A 881 -28.02 -29.64 10.43
N GLY A 882 -27.58 -28.40 10.19
CA GLY A 882 -27.43 -27.38 11.23
C GLY A 882 -28.74 -26.99 11.90
N SER A 883 -29.86 -26.98 11.15
CA SER A 883 -31.19 -26.66 11.69
C SER A 883 -31.70 -27.66 12.73
N LYS A 884 -31.12 -28.87 12.79
CA LYS A 884 -31.46 -29.91 13.76
C LYS A 884 -30.76 -29.70 15.11
N TYR A 885 -29.76 -28.81 15.18
CA TYR A 885 -28.99 -28.55 16.40
C TYR A 885 -29.86 -28.13 17.60
N PRO A 886 -30.83 -27.19 17.47
CA PRO A 886 -31.67 -26.76 18.60
C PRO A 886 -32.46 -27.90 19.27
N ASP A 887 -32.75 -28.98 18.54
CA ASP A 887 -33.46 -30.16 19.06
C ASP A 887 -32.54 -31.15 19.80
N THR A 888 -31.23 -30.89 19.84
CA THR A 888 -30.27 -31.76 20.52
C THR A 888 -30.19 -31.45 22.02
N ARG A 889 -29.88 -32.47 22.83
CA ARG A 889 -29.73 -32.31 24.30
C ARG A 889 -28.63 -31.32 24.70
N GLY A 890 -27.58 -31.19 23.87
CA GLY A 890 -26.45 -30.28 24.11
C GLY A 890 -26.67 -28.86 23.58
N ALA A 891 -27.81 -28.60 22.93
CA ALA A 891 -28.08 -27.34 22.27
C ALA A 891 -27.94 -26.16 23.23
N PHE A 892 -27.07 -25.22 22.87
CA PHE A 892 -26.85 -23.97 23.60
C PHE A 892 -26.49 -24.16 25.09
N LYS A 893 -26.04 -25.36 25.49
CA LYS A 893 -25.68 -25.69 26.89
C LYS A 893 -24.67 -24.69 27.47
N LYS A 894 -23.74 -24.20 26.63
CA LYS A 894 -22.75 -23.15 26.96
C LYS A 894 -23.39 -21.83 27.42
N PHE A 895 -24.62 -21.55 26.98
CA PHE A 895 -25.36 -20.32 27.26
C PHE A 895 -26.48 -20.50 28.29
N THR A 896 -26.67 -21.71 28.80
CA THR A 896 -27.68 -22.01 29.82
C THR A 896 -27.09 -21.94 31.23
N LYS A 897 -27.92 -21.55 32.20
CA LYS A 897 -27.52 -21.56 33.61
C LYS A 897 -27.32 -23.00 34.09
N GLU A 898 -26.16 -23.29 34.66
CA GLU A 898 -25.92 -24.60 35.27
C GLU A 898 -26.72 -24.71 36.58
N GLU A 899 -27.66 -25.66 36.64
CA GLU A 899 -28.48 -25.91 37.84
C GLU A 899 -27.79 -26.81 38.88
N LYS A 900 -26.59 -27.31 38.58
CA LYS A 900 -25.83 -28.15 39.52
C LYS A 900 -25.32 -27.29 40.68
N ARG A 901 -25.64 -27.70 41.91
CA ARG A 901 -25.00 -27.15 43.12
C ARG A 901 -23.66 -27.85 43.32
N ALA A 902 -22.57 -27.09 43.28
CA ALA A 902 -21.29 -27.56 43.80
C ALA A 902 -21.43 -27.77 45.32
N GLU A 903 -21.25 -28.99 45.78
CA GLU A 903 -21.13 -29.31 47.19
C GLU A 903 -19.65 -29.21 47.57
N ASN A 904 -19.32 -28.26 48.46
CA ASN A 904 -17.96 -28.15 48.98
C ASN A 904 -17.73 -29.28 50.00
N LEU A 905 -17.04 -30.33 49.57
CA LEU A 905 -16.73 -31.50 50.40
C LEU A 905 -15.59 -31.28 51.42
N GLY A 906 -15.04 -30.06 51.50
CA GLY A 906 -13.89 -29.74 52.35
C GLY A 906 -12.57 -30.31 51.81
N PHE A 907 -11.56 -30.44 52.68
CA PHE A 907 -10.31 -31.14 52.35
C PHE A 907 -10.59 -32.64 52.26
N VAL A 908 -10.71 -33.16 51.04
CA VAL A 908 -10.79 -34.60 50.78
C VAL A 908 -9.35 -35.13 50.70
N ASP A 909 -9.01 -36.08 51.55
CA ASP A 909 -7.70 -36.73 51.56
C ASP A 909 -7.43 -37.34 50.17
N VAL A 910 -6.24 -37.11 49.60
CA VAL A 910 -5.88 -37.33 48.19
C VAL A 910 -5.85 -38.83 47.78
N GLY A 911 -6.41 -39.71 48.60
CA GLY A 911 -6.46 -41.15 48.40
C GLY A 911 -7.74 -41.70 47.77
N ILE A 912 -8.80 -40.88 47.60
CA ILE A 912 -10.08 -41.33 47.01
C ILE A 912 -10.56 -40.29 45.99
N VAL A 913 -9.85 -40.19 44.88
CA VAL A 913 -10.43 -39.68 43.63
C VAL A 913 -10.37 -40.85 42.66
N GLU A 914 -11.27 -41.81 42.85
CA GLU A 914 -11.67 -42.67 41.74
C GLU A 914 -12.22 -41.74 40.66
N THR A 915 -11.55 -41.77 39.52
CA THR A 915 -11.92 -41.19 38.23
C THR A 915 -13.37 -40.71 38.17
N MET A 916 -13.60 -39.46 38.58
CA MET A 916 -14.74 -38.71 38.10
C MET A 916 -14.41 -38.42 36.63
N ASP A 917 -14.93 -39.30 35.78
CA ASP A 917 -15.13 -39.05 34.37
C ASP A 917 -15.87 -37.71 34.27
N ASN A 918 -15.11 -36.63 34.05
CA ASN A 918 -15.62 -35.33 33.61
C ASN A 918 -16.14 -35.54 32.17
N GLY A 919 -17.22 -36.30 32.06
CA GLY A 919 -17.97 -36.47 30.85
C GLY A 919 -18.46 -35.08 30.44
N ASP A 920 -17.90 -34.60 29.33
CA ASP A 920 -18.32 -33.39 28.63
C ASP A 920 -17.76 -32.06 29.18
N GLU A 921 -16.52 -32.05 29.69
CA GLU A 921 -15.62 -30.97 29.25
C GLU A 921 -15.39 -31.24 27.77
N GLY A 922 -16.26 -30.65 26.93
CA GLY A 922 -16.17 -30.77 25.48
C GLY A 922 -14.71 -30.60 25.12
N GLU A 923 -14.14 -31.63 24.49
CA GLU A 923 -12.73 -31.67 24.11
C GLU A 923 -12.34 -30.25 23.70
N ASP A 924 -11.48 -29.62 24.49
CA ASP A 924 -10.74 -28.45 24.06
C ASP A 924 -9.73 -29.00 23.04
N VAL A 925 -10.25 -29.56 21.94
CA VAL A 925 -9.51 -29.77 20.71
C VAL A 925 -9.02 -28.38 20.41
N GLY A 926 -7.70 -28.25 20.48
CA GLY A 926 -7.00 -26.99 20.39
C GLY A 926 -7.56 -26.12 19.28
N MET A 927 -7.37 -24.82 19.41
CA MET A 927 -7.34 -23.94 18.24
C MET A 927 -6.17 -24.35 17.30
N ASP A 928 -6.10 -25.60 16.86
CA ASP A 928 -5.15 -26.06 15.84
C ASP A 928 -5.69 -25.71 14.44
N ASP A 929 -6.41 -24.59 14.34
CA ASP A 929 -6.61 -23.90 13.08
C ASP A 929 -5.47 -22.88 12.93
N ASP A 930 -4.23 -23.40 12.86
CA ASP A 930 -2.99 -22.64 12.56
C ASP A 930 -3.03 -22.13 11.10
N TYR A 931 -4.08 -21.38 10.75
CA TYR A 931 -4.10 -20.63 9.51
C TYR A 931 -3.32 -19.34 9.70
N ASP A 932 -2.04 -19.38 9.36
CA ASP A 932 -1.24 -18.17 9.25
C ASP A 932 -1.72 -17.34 8.06
N VAL A 933 -2.24 -16.15 8.36
CA VAL A 933 -2.63 -15.17 7.34
C VAL A 933 -1.41 -14.84 6.48
N THR A 934 -1.54 -15.06 5.17
CA THR A 934 -0.45 -14.88 4.22
C THR A 934 -0.42 -13.46 3.67
N ALA A 935 0.71 -13.06 3.09
CA ALA A 935 0.83 -11.78 2.41
C ALA A 935 -0.17 -11.62 1.24
N GLU A 936 -0.55 -12.73 0.58
CA GLU A 936 -1.55 -12.74 -0.49
C GLU A 936 -2.98 -12.52 0.04
N ASP A 937 -3.30 -13.03 1.24
CA ASP A 937 -4.58 -12.79 1.92
C ASP A 937 -4.78 -11.31 2.24
N LEU A 938 -3.68 -10.60 2.46
CA LEU A 938 -3.60 -9.17 2.77
C LEU A 938 -3.31 -8.31 1.55
N GLY A 939 -3.33 -8.94 0.36
CA GLY A 939 -3.28 -8.23 -0.90
C GLY A 939 -4.40 -7.19 -0.93
N VAL A 940 -4.00 -5.93 -1.06
CA VAL A 940 -4.89 -4.82 -0.77
C VAL A 940 -5.97 -4.68 -1.84
N ASP A 941 -7.20 -4.40 -1.42
CA ASP A 941 -8.31 -4.09 -2.33
C ASP A 941 -7.97 -2.94 -3.28
N ASN A 942 -8.37 -3.07 -4.55
CA ASN A 942 -8.12 -2.11 -5.63
C ASN A 942 -8.54 -0.66 -5.32
N GLU A 943 -9.45 -0.47 -4.35
CA GLU A 943 -9.96 0.84 -3.93
C GLU A 943 -8.99 1.59 -3.00
N GLU A 944 -8.09 0.86 -2.34
CA GLU A 944 -6.91 1.40 -1.67
C GLU A 944 -5.66 1.04 -2.47
N ALA A 945 -5.52 1.45 -3.74
CA ALA A 945 -4.30 1.17 -4.50
C ALA A 945 -3.04 1.63 -3.71
N TYR A 946 -2.30 0.65 -3.16
CA TYR A 946 -0.97 0.84 -2.58
C TYR A 946 0.02 0.52 -3.70
N THR A 947 0.29 1.53 -4.53
CA THR A 947 1.14 1.42 -5.73
C THR A 947 2.54 0.87 -5.46
N ASP A 948 3.01 0.88 -4.21
CA ASP A 948 4.32 0.31 -3.82
C ASP A 948 4.25 -0.89 -2.88
N ALA A 949 3.10 -1.21 -2.27
CA ALA A 949 3.02 -2.47 -1.54
C ALA A 949 3.26 -3.62 -2.52
N ASP A 950 2.79 -3.51 -3.77
CA ASP A 950 2.94 -4.53 -4.80
C ASP A 950 4.38 -4.64 -5.36
N ALA A 951 5.09 -3.52 -5.54
CA ALA A 951 6.50 -3.54 -5.94
C ALA A 951 7.41 -4.03 -4.79
N MET A 952 7.10 -3.64 -3.55
CA MET A 952 7.76 -4.15 -2.36
C MET A 952 7.39 -5.61 -2.07
N MET A 953 6.17 -6.04 -2.39
CA MET A 953 5.68 -7.43 -2.30
C MET A 953 6.34 -8.29 -3.37
N ALA A 954 6.44 -7.84 -4.61
CA ALA A 954 7.17 -8.55 -5.66
C ALA A 954 8.64 -8.71 -5.26
N ALA A 955 9.28 -7.66 -4.75
CA ALA A 955 10.65 -7.72 -4.25
C ALA A 955 10.80 -8.61 -2.99
N ALA A 956 9.83 -8.57 -2.06
CA ALA A 956 9.83 -9.39 -0.84
C ALA A 956 9.56 -10.87 -1.15
N THR A 957 8.65 -11.17 -2.09
CA THR A 957 8.33 -12.52 -2.55
C THR A 957 9.46 -13.10 -3.40
N GLU A 958 10.14 -12.29 -4.24
CA GLU A 958 11.38 -12.70 -4.91
C GLU A 958 12.49 -13.01 -3.91
N LEU A 959 12.68 -12.17 -2.88
CA LEU A 959 13.63 -12.42 -1.79
C LEU A 959 13.30 -13.71 -1.03
N VAL A 960 12.03 -13.96 -0.69
CA VAL A 960 11.62 -15.21 -0.03
C VAL A 960 11.86 -16.42 -0.94
N SER A 961 11.63 -16.29 -2.25
CA SER A 961 11.86 -17.37 -3.23
C SER A 961 13.35 -17.65 -3.51
N HIS A 962 14.25 -16.70 -3.23
CA HIS A 962 15.70 -16.89 -3.33
C HIS A 962 16.34 -17.46 -2.05
N TYR A 963 15.58 -17.54 -0.95
CA TYR A 963 16.04 -18.07 0.34
C TYR A 963 15.25 -19.31 0.83
N MET A 964 14.32 -19.83 0.03
CA MET A 964 13.84 -21.23 0.11
C MET A 964 14.55 -22.06 -0.95
#